data_AF-A0A931MNI0-F1
#
_entry.id   AF-A0A931MNI0-F1
#
_cell.length_a   1.000
_cell.length_b   1.000
_cell.length_c   1.000
_cell.angle_alpha   90.00
_cell.angle_beta   90.00
_cell.angle_gamma   90.00
#
_symmetry.space_group_name_H-M   'P 1'
#
loop_
_entity.id
_entity.type
_entity.pdbx_description
1 polymer ?
#
loop_
_entity_poly.entity_id
_entity_poly.type
_entity_poly.pdbx_seq_one_letter_code
_entity_poly.pdbx_strand_id
1 'polypeptide(L)'
;MTKFADNQITDGERSMYSPEDEDLSKGPSVECLEQALNEIRKNSRRNSRQKRIRRILKKKTRSGETYKIDDLLNLTAQEAGTETSQHDVAIELWDQLQKGNLKLYPEGVKSNRTESGKAPEKKRGKPGTPAQTRYSRPTDVESYNGIRLPKKMPDGKDREGLTDYDTILDSWAFRRLAGVTQITTPDPSGHLMRNRLTHSLKVAEVGRRIAESLIARVGPARACDEFSPGGGLDPDIVAAAGLAHDIGHPPFGHAGEEELDRLARLMGLEGFEGNAQTLRVLTRLEFRFNRTDGMRLTNATLAAVIKYPWLRPALANRKNHKWNKFNAYTSDRKYLEGARRAVGVDGETQTLEASIMDIADDITYALHDLEDFYTAGRFRRNQAVAVLKDFVSCTTPPSKYRNCGKTAHTPTSNEYEKLRDYAESKLEVVYREHYGKKFDENEFQKSVSKVENLIRFGMLRHFDGSRAAYTMVRTAFASRVNSYIDGVYVPDPDDKLGTVARLRTDHWCEIQVLKWLTKQYVIDRSELVLTQTGQKKLIEKAVRNLRAWCRMATARGLPVTLRELIDQEFRSQINSDPGLQRIEESALKTHKENGRIDLRGENKDDVSKLLDALNKAQARAIIDYISSLTDAQLVSLAGTVSGTGAPSPLYYE
;
A
#
# COMPACT_ATOMS: atom_id res chain seq x y z
N MET A 1 -30.97 -29.65 14.12
CA MET A 1 -32.07 -29.45 13.15
C MET A 1 -32.06 -30.52 12.07
N THR A 2 -30.93 -30.82 11.41
CA THR A 2 -30.81 -31.95 10.47
C THR A 2 -31.23 -33.29 11.11
N LYS A 3 -30.70 -33.63 12.29
CA LYS A 3 -31.14 -34.79 13.10
C LYS A 3 -32.63 -34.78 13.51
N PHE A 4 -33.26 -33.62 13.57
CA PHE A 4 -34.69 -33.49 13.91
C PHE A 4 -35.59 -33.61 12.68
N ALA A 5 -35.10 -33.18 11.51
CA ALA A 5 -35.78 -33.35 10.23
C ALA A 5 -35.75 -34.83 9.80
N ASP A 6 -34.64 -35.53 10.01
CA ASP A 6 -34.52 -36.96 9.71
C ASP A 6 -35.48 -37.84 10.54
N ASN A 7 -35.81 -37.42 11.77
CA ASN A 7 -36.70 -38.17 12.67
C ASN A 7 -38.20 -37.95 12.41
N GLN A 8 -38.60 -37.10 11.45
CA GLN A 8 -40.02 -36.83 11.14
C GLN A 8 -40.49 -37.39 9.81
N ILE A 9 -39.60 -37.99 9.01
CA ILE A 9 -40.00 -38.72 7.81
C ILE A 9 -40.59 -40.06 8.29
N THR A 10 -41.92 -40.15 8.37
CA THR A 10 -42.60 -41.43 8.60
C THR A 10 -42.38 -42.37 7.42
N ASP A 11 -42.29 -43.68 7.67
CA ASP A 11 -41.96 -44.72 6.67
C ASP A 11 -42.81 -44.69 5.39
N GLY A 12 -43.96 -44.00 5.38
CA GLY A 12 -44.81 -43.81 4.20
C GLY A 12 -44.31 -42.82 3.14
N GLU A 13 -43.38 -41.90 3.47
CA GLU A 13 -42.87 -40.91 2.50
C GLU A 13 -41.55 -41.32 1.83
N ARG A 14 -40.92 -42.41 2.30
CA ARG A 14 -39.71 -42.97 1.68
C ARG A 14 -39.96 -43.64 0.33
N SER A 15 -41.22 -43.94 -0.05
CA SER A 15 -41.51 -44.69 -1.29
C SER A 15 -41.62 -43.85 -2.56
N MET A 16 -41.43 -42.53 -2.49
CA MET A 16 -41.30 -41.68 -3.70
C MET A 16 -39.87 -41.51 -4.22
N TYR A 17 -38.87 -42.11 -3.56
CA TYR A 17 -37.49 -42.10 -4.05
C TYR A 17 -37.13 -43.50 -4.57
N SER A 18 -37.07 -43.64 -5.89
CA SER A 18 -36.52 -44.84 -6.55
C SER A 18 -35.05 -44.98 -6.14
N PRO A 19 -34.60 -46.15 -5.65
CA PRO A 19 -33.28 -46.34 -5.08
C PRO A 19 -32.25 -46.70 -6.15
N GLU A 20 -32.13 -45.88 -7.18
CA GLU A 20 -31.05 -46.00 -8.17
C GLU A 20 -30.43 -44.62 -8.33
N ASP A 21 -29.18 -44.50 -7.85
CA ASP A 21 -28.31 -43.33 -7.86
C ASP A 21 -28.62 -42.19 -6.87
N GLU A 22 -28.18 -42.34 -5.61
CA GLU A 22 -27.31 -41.33 -4.96
C GLU A 22 -26.78 -41.78 -3.58
N ASP A 23 -25.51 -41.47 -3.37
CA ASP A 23 -24.66 -41.73 -2.21
C ASP A 23 -25.28 -41.16 -0.90
N LEU A 24 -25.71 -42.05 0.00
CA LEU A 24 -26.32 -41.75 1.32
C LEU A 24 -25.39 -41.02 2.32
N SER A 25 -24.20 -40.59 1.90
CA SER A 25 -23.27 -39.77 2.70
C SER A 25 -23.53 -38.25 2.62
N LYS A 26 -24.45 -37.80 1.76
CA LYS A 26 -24.86 -36.38 1.65
C LYS A 26 -26.19 -36.16 2.38
N GLY A 27 -26.14 -35.48 3.53
CA GLY A 27 -27.36 -35.03 4.22
C GLY A 27 -28.22 -34.11 3.35
N PRO A 28 -29.49 -33.85 3.73
CA PRO A 28 -30.44 -33.11 2.90
C PRO A 28 -29.92 -31.73 2.51
N SER A 29 -30.12 -31.34 1.25
CA SER A 29 -29.72 -30.03 0.73
C SER A 29 -30.39 -28.89 1.51
N VAL A 30 -29.74 -27.73 1.58
CA VAL A 30 -30.25 -26.54 2.28
C VAL A 30 -31.62 -26.13 1.73
N GLU A 31 -31.85 -26.28 0.42
CA GLU A 31 -33.14 -26.02 -0.22
C GLU A 31 -34.25 -26.97 0.24
N CYS A 32 -33.96 -28.26 0.42
CA CYS A 32 -34.92 -29.24 0.97
C CYS A 32 -35.33 -28.88 2.40
N LEU A 33 -34.37 -28.45 3.23
CA LEU A 33 -34.65 -28.01 4.60
C LEU A 33 -35.47 -26.71 4.63
N GLU A 34 -35.22 -25.77 3.71
CA GLU A 34 -35.97 -24.53 3.61
C GLU A 34 -37.42 -24.74 3.12
N GLN A 35 -37.64 -25.65 2.18
CA GLN A 35 -38.97 -26.03 1.71
C GLN A 35 -39.78 -26.72 2.82
N ALA A 36 -39.19 -27.67 3.54
CA ALA A 36 -39.81 -28.32 4.70
C ALA A 36 -40.17 -27.29 5.79
N LEU A 37 -39.26 -26.35 6.08
CA LEU A 37 -39.50 -25.27 7.04
C LEU A 37 -40.62 -24.31 6.59
N ASN A 38 -40.78 -24.07 5.29
CA ASN A 38 -41.81 -23.20 4.73
C ASN A 38 -43.21 -23.83 4.74
N GLU A 39 -43.35 -25.11 4.48
CA GLU A 39 -44.64 -25.82 4.63
C GLU A 39 -45.08 -25.86 6.11
N ILE A 40 -44.12 -26.09 7.01
CA ILE A 40 -44.37 -26.07 8.46
C ILE A 40 -44.83 -24.68 8.94
N ARG A 41 -44.40 -23.58 8.31
CA ARG A 41 -44.82 -22.19 8.65
C ARG A 41 -46.31 -21.90 8.40
N LYS A 42 -47.02 -22.66 7.55
CA LYS A 42 -48.38 -22.32 7.09
C LYS A 42 -49.52 -22.67 8.07
N ASN A 43 -49.28 -23.41 9.17
CA ASN A 43 -50.37 -23.83 10.08
C ASN A 43 -50.74 -22.78 11.15
N SER A 44 -51.99 -22.30 11.11
CA SER A 44 -52.53 -21.09 11.76
C SER A 44 -52.68 -21.11 13.30
N ARG A 45 -52.28 -22.19 13.98
CA ARG A 45 -52.32 -22.29 15.47
C ARG A 45 -51.09 -21.69 16.17
N ARG A 46 -50.09 -21.21 15.43
CA ARG A 46 -48.75 -20.86 15.96
C ARG A 46 -48.61 -19.48 16.61
N ASN A 47 -49.52 -18.53 16.38
CA ASN A 47 -49.27 -17.13 16.75
C ASN A 47 -49.25 -16.84 18.26
N SER A 48 -50.14 -17.45 19.05
CA SER A 48 -50.17 -17.26 20.51
C SER A 48 -49.00 -17.95 21.21
N ARG A 49 -48.67 -19.17 20.75
CA ARG A 49 -47.59 -20.01 21.29
C ARG A 49 -46.20 -19.47 20.94
N GLN A 50 -45.96 -19.04 19.70
CA GLN A 50 -44.71 -18.38 19.30
C GLN A 50 -44.49 -17.07 20.07
N LYS A 51 -45.56 -16.28 20.29
CA LYS A 51 -45.46 -15.07 21.14
C LYS A 51 -45.04 -15.42 22.57
N ARG A 52 -45.49 -16.55 23.13
CA ARG A 52 -45.10 -17.02 24.47
C ARG A 52 -43.64 -17.45 24.50
N ILE A 53 -43.19 -18.25 23.53
CA ILE A 53 -41.78 -18.68 23.40
C ILE A 53 -40.86 -17.47 23.23
N ARG A 54 -41.20 -16.51 22.37
CA ARG A 54 -40.45 -15.26 22.20
C ARG A 54 -40.29 -14.47 23.50
N ARG A 55 -41.34 -14.38 24.32
CA ARG A 55 -41.28 -13.69 25.61
C ARG A 55 -40.33 -14.40 26.58
N ILE A 56 -40.38 -15.72 26.63
CA ILE A 56 -39.50 -16.53 27.50
C ILE A 56 -38.04 -16.39 27.04
N LEU A 57 -37.75 -16.57 25.75
CA LEU A 57 -36.41 -16.39 25.21
C LEU A 57 -35.89 -14.98 25.47
N LYS A 58 -36.69 -13.93 25.24
CA LYS A 58 -36.32 -12.54 25.51
C LYS A 58 -36.07 -12.27 27.00
N LYS A 59 -36.78 -12.94 27.90
CA LYS A 59 -36.53 -12.87 29.36
C LYS A 59 -35.18 -13.50 29.69
N LYS A 60 -34.87 -14.67 29.13
CA LYS A 60 -33.57 -15.36 29.30
C LYS A 60 -32.40 -14.63 28.62
N THR A 61 -32.64 -13.90 27.51
CA THR A 61 -31.60 -13.03 26.92
C THR A 61 -31.32 -11.81 27.78
N ARG A 62 -32.35 -11.26 28.47
CA ARG A 62 -32.19 -10.12 29.36
C ARG A 62 -31.45 -10.46 30.65
N SER A 63 -31.60 -11.68 31.17
CA SER A 63 -30.83 -12.16 32.33
C SER A 63 -29.33 -12.30 32.02
N GLY A 64 -28.95 -12.45 30.75
CA GLY A 64 -27.55 -12.56 30.33
C GLY A 64 -26.93 -13.93 30.63
N GLU A 65 -27.76 -14.92 30.95
CA GLU A 65 -27.32 -16.29 31.21
C GLU A 65 -26.95 -17.00 29.90
N THR A 66 -25.93 -17.84 29.96
CA THR A 66 -25.49 -18.68 28.85
C THR A 66 -26.05 -20.09 29.03
N TYR A 67 -26.69 -20.63 28.00
CA TYR A 67 -27.30 -21.96 28.03
C TYR A 67 -26.67 -22.84 26.94
N LYS A 68 -26.47 -24.13 27.20
CA LYS A 68 -26.30 -25.09 26.10
C LYS A 68 -27.61 -25.14 25.30
N ILE A 69 -27.51 -25.34 23.98
CA ILE A 69 -28.68 -25.29 23.10
C ILE A 69 -29.74 -26.31 23.54
N ASP A 70 -29.33 -27.54 23.87
CA ASP A 70 -30.26 -28.61 24.27
C ASP A 70 -30.97 -28.28 25.60
N ASP A 71 -30.26 -27.69 26.56
CA ASP A 71 -30.85 -27.26 27.83
C ASP A 71 -31.82 -26.10 27.63
N LEU A 72 -31.48 -25.14 26.76
CA LEU A 72 -32.34 -24.01 26.44
C LEU A 72 -33.64 -24.45 25.76
N LEU A 73 -33.56 -25.42 24.84
CA LEU A 73 -34.73 -26.00 24.18
C LEU A 73 -35.63 -26.70 25.19
N ASN A 74 -35.06 -27.51 26.08
CA ASN A 74 -35.78 -28.22 27.14
C ASN A 74 -36.49 -27.27 28.11
N LEU A 75 -35.75 -26.34 28.71
CA LEU A 75 -36.27 -25.42 29.72
C LEU A 75 -37.34 -24.49 29.14
N THR A 76 -37.12 -24.00 27.92
CA THR A 76 -38.09 -23.10 27.26
C THR A 76 -39.35 -23.85 26.86
N ALA A 77 -39.25 -25.12 26.44
CA ALA A 77 -40.40 -25.96 26.13
C ALA A 77 -41.25 -26.23 27.39
N GLN A 78 -40.60 -26.60 28.51
CA GLN A 78 -41.28 -26.79 29.80
C GLN A 78 -41.97 -25.52 30.30
N GLU A 79 -41.28 -24.36 30.25
CA GLU A 79 -41.85 -23.07 30.68
C GLU A 79 -43.00 -22.57 29.77
N ALA A 80 -43.01 -22.97 28.50
CA ALA A 80 -44.06 -22.60 27.55
C ALA A 80 -45.36 -23.42 27.72
N GLY A 81 -45.31 -24.56 28.43
CA GLY A 81 -46.46 -25.41 28.79
C GLY A 81 -46.45 -26.78 28.10
N THR A 82 -47.24 -27.73 28.60
CA THR A 82 -47.23 -29.17 28.26
C THR A 82 -47.42 -29.50 26.78
N GLU A 83 -48.04 -28.60 26.01
CA GLU A 83 -48.20 -28.80 24.57
C GLU A 83 -46.96 -28.37 23.77
N THR A 84 -46.01 -27.62 24.34
CA THR A 84 -44.85 -27.03 23.63
C THR A 84 -43.71 -28.03 23.42
N SER A 85 -43.44 -28.36 22.16
CA SER A 85 -42.30 -29.23 21.80
C SER A 85 -40.98 -28.45 21.74
N GLN A 86 -39.85 -29.13 21.96
CA GLN A 86 -38.52 -28.56 21.69
C GLN A 86 -38.38 -28.08 20.23
N HIS A 87 -39.08 -28.73 19.30
CA HIS A 87 -39.07 -28.38 17.89
C HIS A 87 -39.66 -26.98 17.64
N ASP A 88 -40.76 -26.63 18.31
CA ASP A 88 -41.35 -25.28 18.18
C ASP A 88 -40.45 -24.19 18.77
N VAL A 89 -39.69 -24.53 19.83
CA VAL A 89 -38.69 -23.62 20.38
C VAL A 89 -37.51 -23.46 19.42
N ALA A 90 -37.05 -24.53 18.78
CA ALA A 90 -35.91 -24.51 17.85
C ALA A 90 -36.18 -23.63 16.62
N ILE A 91 -37.39 -23.70 16.06
CA ILE A 91 -37.81 -22.84 14.93
C ILE A 91 -37.70 -21.36 15.31
N GLU A 92 -38.21 -21.00 16.50
CA GLU A 92 -38.19 -19.61 16.96
C GLU A 92 -36.76 -19.17 17.33
N LEU A 93 -35.95 -20.05 17.92
CA LEU A 93 -34.55 -19.77 18.23
C LEU A 93 -33.74 -19.46 16.97
N TRP A 94 -33.97 -20.22 15.89
CA TRP A 94 -33.35 -19.99 14.59
C TRP A 94 -33.76 -18.64 13.98
N ASP A 95 -35.05 -18.29 14.03
CA ASP A 95 -35.54 -16.98 13.57
C ASP A 95 -34.86 -15.82 14.32
N GLN A 96 -34.67 -15.95 15.63
CA GLN A 96 -33.97 -14.93 16.42
C GLN A 96 -32.46 -14.87 16.13
N LEU A 97 -31.82 -15.99 15.79
CA LEU A 97 -30.42 -16.01 15.34
C LEU A 97 -30.24 -15.33 13.98
N GLN A 98 -31.11 -15.61 13.02
CA GLN A 98 -31.09 -14.98 11.69
C GLN A 98 -31.33 -13.46 11.78
N LYS A 99 -32.20 -13.03 12.70
CA LYS A 99 -32.44 -11.60 12.97
C LYS A 99 -31.31 -10.94 13.78
N GLY A 100 -30.26 -11.67 14.18
CA GLY A 100 -29.15 -11.16 14.96
C GLY A 100 -29.47 -10.84 16.42
N ASN A 101 -30.65 -11.23 16.92
CA ASN A 101 -31.10 -10.97 18.29
C ASN A 101 -30.45 -11.92 19.32
N LEU A 102 -29.94 -13.06 18.86
CA LEU A 102 -29.18 -14.02 19.65
C LEU A 102 -27.81 -14.25 19.00
N LYS A 103 -26.82 -14.63 19.80
CA LYS A 103 -25.47 -14.99 19.33
C LYS A 103 -25.13 -16.38 19.85
N LEU A 104 -24.59 -17.22 18.97
CA LEU A 104 -24.04 -18.53 19.35
C LEU A 104 -22.58 -18.37 19.77
N TYR A 105 -22.20 -19.10 20.82
CA TYR A 105 -20.81 -19.20 21.26
C TYR A 105 -20.39 -20.67 21.22
N PRO A 106 -19.13 -20.98 20.85
CA PRO A 106 -18.59 -22.32 21.01
C PRO A 106 -18.68 -22.77 22.48
N GLU A 107 -18.93 -24.05 22.69
CA GLU A 107 -19.03 -24.64 24.02
C GLU A 107 -17.76 -24.31 24.85
N GLY A 108 -17.92 -23.66 26.00
CA GLY A 108 -16.82 -23.25 26.89
C GLY A 108 -16.50 -21.74 26.97
N VAL A 109 -17.24 -20.87 26.28
CA VAL A 109 -17.06 -19.40 26.38
C VAL A 109 -18.19 -18.76 27.21
N LYS A 110 -17.89 -18.31 28.44
CA LYS A 110 -18.82 -17.52 29.28
C LYS A 110 -18.85 -16.05 28.82
N SER A 111 -20.04 -15.45 28.76
CA SER A 111 -20.21 -14.02 28.45
C SER A 111 -19.94 -13.16 29.71
N ASN A 112 -18.97 -12.26 29.67
CA ASN A 112 -18.73 -11.29 30.75
C ASN A 112 -19.56 -10.03 30.53
N ARG A 113 -20.43 -9.68 31.49
CA ARG A 113 -20.99 -8.33 31.64
C ARG A 113 -20.14 -7.55 32.67
N THR A 114 -19.75 -6.35 32.23
CA THR A 114 -19.05 -5.24 32.89
C THR A 114 -19.25 -5.06 34.41
N GLU A 115 -18.14 -5.07 35.16
CA GLU A 115 -17.94 -4.15 36.29
C GLU A 115 -17.07 -2.98 35.81
N SER A 116 -17.58 -1.79 36.08
CA SER A 116 -16.98 -0.49 35.80
C SER A 116 -15.73 -0.26 36.64
N GLY A 117 -14.64 0.17 35.98
CA GLY A 117 -13.52 0.84 36.65
C GLY A 117 -12.22 0.05 36.69
N LYS A 118 -11.54 -0.08 35.54
CA LYS A 118 -10.07 0.01 35.35
C LYS A 118 -9.73 -0.21 33.86
N ALA A 119 -8.61 0.39 33.45
CA ALA A 119 -8.14 0.58 32.07
C ALA A 119 -8.18 -0.68 31.17
N PRO A 120 -8.26 -0.54 29.83
CA PRO A 120 -8.57 -1.65 28.94
C PRO A 120 -7.37 -2.59 28.72
N GLU A 121 -7.45 -3.81 29.26
CA GLU A 121 -6.63 -4.93 28.79
C GLU A 121 -7.23 -5.53 27.50
N LYS A 122 -6.44 -5.49 26.43
CA LYS A 122 -6.73 -6.07 25.12
C LYS A 122 -6.87 -7.60 25.21
N LYS A 123 -8.08 -8.16 25.07
CA LYS A 123 -8.26 -9.60 24.83
C LYS A 123 -8.09 -9.92 23.34
N ARG A 124 -6.93 -10.49 23.01
CA ARG A 124 -6.55 -11.10 21.73
C ARG A 124 -7.62 -12.14 21.31
N GLY A 125 -8.25 -11.95 20.15
CA GLY A 125 -8.84 -13.06 19.42
C GLY A 125 -7.73 -14.05 19.05
N LYS A 126 -7.99 -15.36 19.07
CA LYS A 126 -7.02 -16.35 18.58
C LYS A 126 -6.73 -16.03 17.10
N PRO A 127 -5.51 -15.58 16.74
CA PRO A 127 -5.14 -15.41 15.36
C PRO A 127 -4.96 -16.80 14.74
N GLY A 128 -5.38 -16.99 13.48
CA GLY A 128 -4.70 -18.00 12.67
C GLY A 128 -3.19 -17.69 12.72
N THR A 129 -2.34 -18.70 12.70
CA THR A 129 -0.89 -18.46 12.75
C THR A 129 -0.50 -17.48 11.61
N PRO A 130 0.18 -16.35 11.91
CA PRO A 130 0.50 -15.31 10.92
C PRO A 130 1.17 -15.84 9.63
N ALA A 131 1.89 -16.97 9.76
CA ALA A 131 2.55 -17.66 8.66
C ALA A 131 1.58 -18.11 7.53
N GLN A 132 0.34 -18.51 7.84
CA GLN A 132 -0.62 -18.95 6.81
C GLN A 132 -1.39 -17.78 6.19
N THR A 133 -1.53 -16.64 6.89
CA THR A 133 -2.29 -15.49 6.38
C THR A 133 -1.44 -14.53 5.56
N ARG A 134 -0.12 -14.47 5.77
CA ARG A 134 0.74 -13.51 5.06
C ARG A 134 0.77 -13.71 3.53
N TYR A 135 0.72 -14.96 3.06
CA TYR A 135 0.71 -15.29 1.63
C TYR A 135 -0.69 -15.34 1.01
N SER A 136 -1.73 -15.01 1.77
CA SER A 136 -3.09 -14.85 1.22
C SER A 136 -3.18 -13.60 0.34
N ARG A 137 -4.13 -13.57 -0.61
CA ARG A 137 -4.34 -12.43 -1.50
C ARG A 137 -5.62 -11.65 -1.12
N PRO A 138 -5.66 -10.32 -1.31
CA PRO A 138 -6.81 -9.50 -0.89
C PRO A 138 -8.19 -9.91 -1.43
N THR A 139 -8.25 -10.61 -2.57
CA THR A 139 -9.50 -10.96 -3.28
C THR A 139 -9.81 -12.45 -3.29
N ASP A 140 -9.30 -13.23 -2.35
CA ASP A 140 -9.59 -14.68 -2.28
C ASP A 140 -11.03 -15.01 -1.82
N VAL A 141 -11.92 -14.01 -1.76
CA VAL A 141 -13.35 -14.15 -1.49
C VAL A 141 -14.17 -13.28 -2.44
N GLU A 142 -14.39 -13.74 -3.69
CA GLU A 142 -15.63 -13.56 -4.50
C GLU A 142 -15.46 -14.06 -5.94
N SER A 143 -16.50 -14.65 -6.52
CA SER A 143 -16.55 -15.15 -7.90
C SER A 143 -17.04 -14.06 -8.86
N TYR A 144 -16.30 -13.84 -9.95
CA TYR A 144 -16.77 -13.00 -11.06
C TYR A 144 -17.29 -13.88 -12.21
N ASN A 145 -18.54 -13.66 -12.63
CA ASN A 145 -19.17 -14.19 -13.85
C ASN A 145 -19.11 -15.71 -14.11
N GLY A 146 -19.15 -16.56 -13.09
CA GLY A 146 -19.24 -18.01 -13.30
C GLY A 146 -18.02 -18.67 -13.95
N ILE A 147 -16.98 -17.90 -14.29
CA ILE A 147 -15.71 -18.42 -14.80
C ILE A 147 -14.87 -18.84 -13.59
N ARG A 148 -14.74 -20.16 -13.38
CA ARG A 148 -13.70 -20.72 -12.49
C ARG A 148 -12.34 -20.49 -13.11
N LEU A 149 -11.78 -19.31 -12.88
CA LEU A 149 -10.34 -19.12 -13.01
C LEU A 149 -9.65 -19.97 -11.93
N PRO A 150 -8.48 -20.55 -12.22
CA PRO A 150 -7.82 -21.46 -11.30
C PRO A 150 -7.62 -20.77 -9.94
N LYS A 151 -8.14 -21.40 -8.88
CA LYS A 151 -8.05 -20.90 -7.48
C LYS A 151 -6.60 -20.75 -6.99
N LYS A 152 -5.66 -21.37 -7.69
CA LYS A 152 -4.22 -21.36 -7.44
C LYS A 152 -3.49 -21.32 -8.77
N MET A 153 -2.39 -20.57 -8.85
CA MET A 153 -1.35 -20.86 -9.85
C MET A 153 -0.89 -22.32 -9.70
N PRO A 154 -0.34 -22.96 -10.73
CA PRO A 154 0.13 -24.35 -10.64
C PRO A 154 0.96 -24.53 -9.38
N ASP A 155 0.71 -25.63 -8.66
CA ASP A 155 1.31 -25.99 -7.38
C ASP A 155 2.83 -26.13 -7.50
N GLY A 156 3.52 -24.99 -7.56
CA GLY A 156 4.93 -24.86 -7.24
C GLY A 156 5.01 -24.69 -5.74
N LYS A 157 5.19 -25.80 -5.02
CA LYS A 157 5.54 -25.76 -3.60
C LYS A 157 6.64 -24.70 -3.37
N ASP A 158 6.35 -23.79 -2.44
CA ASP A 158 7.29 -23.02 -1.60
C ASP A 158 7.78 -21.61 -2.00
N ARG A 159 7.30 -20.92 -3.06
CA ARG A 159 7.76 -19.52 -3.34
C ARG A 159 6.71 -18.53 -3.87
N GLU A 160 5.72 -18.21 -3.03
CA GLU A 160 4.72 -17.17 -3.34
C GLU A 160 5.37 -15.78 -3.56
N GLY A 161 6.44 -15.44 -2.81
CA GLY A 161 7.19 -14.20 -3.00
C GLY A 161 7.82 -14.08 -4.40
N LEU A 162 8.35 -15.18 -4.95
CA LEU A 162 8.91 -15.19 -6.30
C LEU A 162 7.83 -15.00 -7.37
N THR A 163 6.64 -15.58 -7.14
CA THR A 163 5.49 -15.38 -8.04
C THR A 163 5.05 -13.91 -8.08
N ASP A 164 5.08 -13.23 -6.93
CA ASP A 164 4.81 -11.79 -6.86
C ASP A 164 5.89 -10.98 -7.57
N TYR A 165 7.17 -11.33 -7.38
CA TYR A 165 8.31 -10.72 -8.08
C TYR A 165 8.14 -10.80 -9.60
N ASP A 166 7.88 -12.00 -10.14
CA ASP A 166 7.69 -12.23 -11.58
C ASP A 166 6.47 -11.45 -12.10
N THR A 167 5.38 -11.41 -11.33
CA THR A 167 4.17 -10.67 -11.69
C THR A 167 4.46 -9.16 -11.82
N ILE A 168 5.26 -8.59 -10.92
CA ILE A 168 5.66 -7.19 -10.99
C ILE A 168 6.59 -6.96 -12.18
N LEU A 169 7.59 -7.84 -12.38
CA LEU A 169 8.57 -7.74 -13.45
C LEU A 169 7.93 -7.72 -14.85
N ASP A 170 6.91 -8.55 -15.08
CA ASP A 170 6.18 -8.64 -16.36
C ASP A 170 5.18 -7.49 -16.59
N SER A 171 4.87 -6.71 -15.56
CA SER A 171 3.85 -5.67 -15.62
C SER A 171 4.20 -4.56 -16.60
N TRP A 172 3.19 -3.95 -17.19
CA TRP A 172 3.37 -2.73 -17.97
C TRP A 172 3.81 -1.58 -17.06
N ALA A 173 3.25 -1.50 -15.85
CA ALA A 173 3.61 -0.46 -14.89
C ALA A 173 5.10 -0.48 -14.51
N PHE A 174 5.74 -1.65 -14.41
CA PHE A 174 7.18 -1.77 -14.21
C PHE A 174 7.96 -1.34 -15.45
N ARG A 175 7.62 -1.89 -16.64
CA ARG A 175 8.26 -1.52 -17.92
C ARG A 175 8.21 -0.02 -18.20
N ARG A 176 7.12 0.65 -17.82
CA ARG A 176 6.95 2.11 -17.92
C ARG A 176 8.09 2.88 -17.28
N LEU A 177 8.66 2.39 -16.17
CA LEU A 177 9.74 3.07 -15.45
C LEU A 177 10.99 3.29 -16.31
N ALA A 178 11.15 2.57 -17.43
CA ALA A 178 12.22 2.83 -18.39
C ALA A 178 12.10 4.19 -19.09
N GLY A 179 10.87 4.70 -19.22
CA GLY A 179 10.54 5.99 -19.83
C GLY A 179 10.18 7.10 -18.83
N VAL A 180 10.39 6.88 -17.53
CA VAL A 180 10.16 7.87 -16.47
C VAL A 180 11.51 8.33 -15.92
N THR A 181 11.70 9.65 -15.84
CA THR A 181 12.94 10.22 -15.30
C THR A 181 13.09 10.01 -13.79
N GLN A 182 14.32 9.69 -13.37
CA GLN A 182 14.69 9.55 -11.97
C GLN A 182 15.15 10.90 -11.40
N ILE A 183 16.32 11.39 -11.83
CA ILE A 183 16.89 12.69 -11.41
C ILE A 183 17.04 13.65 -12.59
N THR A 184 17.56 13.17 -13.72
CA THR A 184 17.73 13.99 -14.93
C THR A 184 17.16 13.28 -16.16
N THR A 185 16.78 14.08 -17.15
CA THR A 185 16.46 13.56 -18.49
C THR A 185 17.66 12.86 -19.10
N PRO A 186 17.45 11.83 -19.94
CA PRO A 186 18.52 11.13 -20.65
C PRO A 186 19.49 12.11 -21.30
N ASP A 187 20.79 11.85 -21.14
CA ASP A 187 21.83 12.73 -21.67
C ASP A 187 21.90 12.65 -23.20
N PRO A 188 21.74 13.77 -23.94
CA PRO A 188 21.92 13.78 -25.39
C PRO A 188 23.32 13.35 -25.84
N SER A 189 24.32 13.41 -24.96
CA SER A 189 25.70 13.00 -25.24
C SER A 189 25.91 11.48 -25.26
N GLY A 190 24.88 10.69 -24.93
CA GLY A 190 24.93 9.23 -24.97
C GLY A 190 25.46 8.54 -23.70
N HIS A 191 25.69 9.28 -22.61
CA HIS A 191 25.96 8.68 -21.31
C HIS A 191 24.70 7.99 -20.75
N LEU A 192 24.79 6.68 -20.54
CA LEU A 192 23.73 5.86 -19.95
C LEU A 192 23.58 6.22 -18.47
N MET A 193 22.62 7.11 -18.16
CA MET A 193 22.14 7.33 -16.79
C MET A 193 21.09 6.28 -16.45
N ARG A 194 21.09 5.81 -15.21
CA ARG A 194 20.06 4.92 -14.70
C ARG A 194 18.72 5.65 -14.75
N ASN A 195 17.71 4.95 -15.26
CA ASN A 195 16.32 5.34 -15.14
C ASN A 195 15.69 4.62 -13.94
N ARG A 196 14.43 4.95 -13.63
CA ARG A 196 13.72 4.35 -12.49
C ARG A 196 13.63 2.83 -12.57
N LEU A 197 13.55 2.26 -13.78
CA LEU A 197 13.54 0.81 -13.95
C LEU A 197 14.87 0.19 -13.48
N THR A 198 15.99 0.71 -13.95
CA THR A 198 17.31 0.21 -13.52
C THR A 198 17.63 0.48 -12.06
N HIS A 199 17.08 1.57 -11.49
CA HIS A 199 17.13 1.83 -10.05
C HIS A 199 16.36 0.78 -9.26
N SER A 200 15.08 0.54 -9.59
CA SER A 200 14.25 -0.48 -8.94
C SER A 200 14.84 -1.89 -9.03
N LEU A 201 15.45 -2.25 -10.17
CA LEU A 201 16.18 -3.52 -10.29
C LEU A 201 17.31 -3.62 -9.26
N LYS A 202 18.03 -2.52 -9.02
CA LYS A 202 19.10 -2.52 -8.03
C LYS A 202 18.56 -2.53 -6.60
N VAL A 203 17.50 -1.77 -6.31
CA VAL A 203 16.85 -1.80 -4.99
C VAL A 203 16.40 -3.21 -4.66
N ALA A 204 15.80 -3.92 -5.63
CA ALA A 204 15.43 -5.33 -5.47
C ALA A 204 16.64 -6.24 -5.19
N GLU A 205 17.75 -6.08 -5.92
CA GLU A 205 18.98 -6.84 -5.70
C GLU A 205 19.56 -6.59 -4.29
N VAL A 206 19.72 -5.32 -3.90
CA VAL A 206 20.29 -4.93 -2.61
C VAL A 206 19.38 -5.39 -1.47
N GLY A 207 18.07 -5.20 -1.58
CA GLY A 207 17.09 -5.61 -0.58
C GLY A 207 17.12 -7.13 -0.35
N ARG A 208 17.11 -7.92 -1.43
CA ARG A 208 17.26 -9.39 -1.35
C ARG A 208 18.52 -9.80 -0.59
N ARG A 209 19.66 -9.19 -0.92
CA ARG A 209 20.95 -9.48 -0.28
C ARG A 209 20.98 -9.09 1.20
N ILE A 210 20.29 -8.02 1.59
CA ILE A 210 20.12 -7.64 3.01
C ILE A 210 19.32 -8.72 3.74
N ALA A 211 18.18 -9.15 3.19
CA ALA A 211 17.35 -10.20 3.78
C ALA A 211 18.14 -11.51 3.92
N GLU A 212 18.86 -11.94 2.88
CA GLU A 212 19.72 -13.13 2.91
C GLU A 212 20.84 -13.02 3.95
N SER A 213 21.50 -11.85 4.05
CA SER A 213 22.55 -11.61 5.05
C SER A 213 22.01 -11.70 6.48
N LEU A 214 20.82 -11.15 6.75
CA LEU A 214 20.17 -11.23 8.06
C LEU A 214 19.80 -12.68 8.42
N ILE A 215 19.20 -13.43 7.48
CA ILE A 215 18.86 -14.84 7.68
C ILE A 215 20.12 -15.69 7.93
N ALA A 216 21.20 -15.44 7.18
CA ALA A 216 22.45 -16.19 7.31
C ALA A 216 23.11 -16.03 8.69
N ARG A 217 22.95 -14.87 9.34
CA ARG A 217 23.56 -14.60 10.67
C ARG A 217 22.90 -15.38 11.81
N VAL A 218 21.59 -15.60 11.73
CA VAL A 218 20.82 -16.27 12.80
C VAL A 218 20.45 -17.71 12.45
N GLY A 219 20.49 -18.06 11.17
CA GLY A 219 20.09 -19.37 10.64
C GLY A 219 18.60 -19.41 10.26
N PRO A 220 18.21 -20.13 9.18
CA PRO A 220 16.83 -20.14 8.67
C PRO A 220 15.78 -20.53 9.71
N ALA A 221 16.07 -21.52 10.56
CA ALA A 221 15.13 -21.97 11.58
C ALA A 221 14.81 -20.89 12.61
N ARG A 222 15.84 -20.15 13.06
CA ARG A 222 15.67 -19.06 14.04
C ARG A 222 15.07 -17.81 13.41
N ALA A 223 15.40 -17.51 12.16
CA ALA A 223 14.86 -16.36 11.44
C ALA A 223 13.32 -16.37 11.39
N CYS A 224 12.70 -17.55 11.25
CA CYS A 224 11.24 -17.69 11.26
C CYS A 224 10.60 -17.15 12.54
N ASP A 225 11.18 -17.45 13.71
CA ASP A 225 10.66 -17.03 15.00
C ASP A 225 11.08 -15.59 15.33
N GLU A 226 12.35 -15.26 15.08
CA GLU A 226 12.95 -13.97 15.44
C GLU A 226 12.34 -12.80 14.65
N PHE A 227 11.99 -13.02 13.37
CA PHE A 227 11.46 -11.97 12.49
C PHE A 227 9.93 -11.99 12.33
N SER A 228 9.24 -13.00 12.87
CA SER A 228 7.77 -13.07 12.86
C SER A 228 7.08 -11.83 13.44
N PRO A 229 7.56 -11.23 14.56
CA PRO A 229 6.99 -9.99 15.09
C PRO A 229 7.07 -8.77 14.14
N GLY A 230 7.95 -8.79 13.14
CA GLY A 230 8.07 -7.77 12.10
C GLY A 230 7.24 -8.05 10.83
N GLY A 231 6.43 -9.11 10.83
CA GLY A 231 5.67 -9.58 9.66
C GLY A 231 6.34 -10.70 8.87
N GLY A 232 7.47 -11.20 9.35
CA GLY A 232 8.30 -12.21 8.69
C GLY A 232 9.40 -11.60 7.81
N LEU A 233 10.23 -12.48 7.25
CA LEU A 233 11.31 -12.11 6.33
C LEU A 233 11.43 -13.15 5.22
N ASP A 234 11.10 -12.74 4.01
CA ASP A 234 11.28 -13.51 2.77
C ASP A 234 12.09 -12.65 1.76
N PRO A 235 13.29 -13.10 1.34
CA PRO A 235 14.10 -12.36 0.37
C PRO A 235 13.41 -12.09 -0.97
N ASP A 236 12.53 -12.99 -1.44
CA ASP A 236 11.79 -12.80 -2.69
C ASP A 236 10.73 -11.70 -2.54
N ILE A 237 10.08 -11.60 -1.37
CA ILE A 237 9.13 -10.52 -1.06
C ILE A 237 9.84 -9.16 -0.97
N VAL A 238 11.01 -9.11 -0.33
CA VAL A 238 11.81 -7.88 -0.26
C VAL A 238 12.23 -7.45 -1.67
N ALA A 239 12.65 -8.40 -2.52
CA ALA A 239 12.98 -8.12 -3.91
C ALA A 239 11.76 -7.61 -4.69
N ALA A 240 10.59 -8.24 -4.52
CA ALA A 240 9.34 -7.83 -5.16
C ALA A 240 8.95 -6.39 -4.75
N ALA A 241 9.04 -6.08 -3.45
CA ALA A 241 8.82 -4.73 -2.94
C ALA A 241 9.82 -3.72 -3.53
N GLY A 242 11.10 -4.11 -3.67
CA GLY A 242 12.13 -3.31 -4.32
C GLY A 242 11.83 -3.02 -5.80
N LEU A 243 11.29 -3.97 -6.56
CA LEU A 243 10.84 -3.70 -7.93
C LEU A 243 9.67 -2.70 -7.96
N ALA A 244 8.74 -2.85 -7.02
CA ALA A 244 7.49 -2.11 -7.01
C ALA A 244 7.58 -0.70 -6.42
N HIS A 245 8.58 -0.39 -5.57
CA HIS A 245 8.61 0.83 -4.76
C HIS A 245 8.33 2.11 -5.56
N ASP A 246 8.89 2.18 -6.77
CA ASP A 246 8.83 3.35 -7.66
C ASP A 246 7.71 3.30 -8.71
N ILE A 247 6.91 2.22 -8.78
CA ILE A 247 5.87 2.03 -9.81
C ILE A 247 4.81 3.13 -9.80
N GLY A 248 4.58 3.80 -8.67
CA GLY A 248 3.64 4.92 -8.57
C GLY A 248 4.18 6.28 -9.04
N HIS A 249 5.48 6.39 -9.40
CA HIS A 249 6.04 7.69 -9.77
C HIS A 249 5.46 8.21 -11.10
N PRO A 250 5.08 9.50 -11.13
CA PRO A 250 4.56 10.14 -12.34
C PRO A 250 5.69 10.51 -13.30
N PRO A 251 5.34 10.88 -14.55
CA PRO A 251 6.25 11.57 -15.45
C PRO A 251 6.97 12.74 -14.76
N PHE A 252 8.22 12.98 -15.15
CA PHE A 252 9.07 14.05 -14.61
C PHE A 252 9.41 13.94 -13.11
N GLY A 253 9.25 12.77 -12.51
CA GLY A 253 9.69 12.47 -11.14
C GLY A 253 9.09 13.43 -10.11
N HIS A 254 9.93 13.99 -9.23
CA HIS A 254 9.48 14.86 -8.13
C HIS A 254 8.76 16.13 -8.62
N ALA A 255 9.18 16.70 -9.75
CA ALA A 255 8.49 17.86 -10.31
C ALA A 255 7.04 17.51 -10.69
N GLY A 256 6.83 16.29 -11.19
CA GLY A 256 5.51 15.78 -11.47
C GLY A 256 4.69 15.45 -10.24
N GLU A 257 5.31 14.86 -9.21
CA GLU A 257 4.65 14.57 -7.93
C GLU A 257 4.14 15.85 -7.26
N GLU A 258 4.98 16.89 -7.19
CA GLU A 258 4.62 18.19 -6.60
C GLU A 258 3.44 18.84 -7.34
N GLU A 259 3.48 18.81 -8.67
CA GLU A 259 2.46 19.46 -9.49
C GLU A 259 1.15 18.68 -9.51
N LEU A 260 1.19 17.34 -9.59
CA LEU A 260 0.00 16.51 -9.43
C LEU A 260 -0.60 16.64 -8.03
N ASP A 261 0.19 16.76 -6.96
CA ASP A 261 -0.33 16.98 -5.61
C ASP A 261 -1.02 18.34 -5.49
N ARG A 262 -0.44 19.38 -6.08
CA ARG A 262 -1.06 20.71 -6.17
C ARG A 262 -2.39 20.65 -6.91
N LEU A 263 -2.40 20.08 -8.11
CA LEU A 263 -3.59 20.01 -8.97
C LEU A 263 -4.68 19.12 -8.38
N ALA A 264 -4.33 17.96 -7.83
CA ALA A 264 -5.29 17.08 -7.15
C ALA A 264 -6.01 17.82 -6.01
N ARG A 265 -5.27 18.57 -5.18
CA ARG A 265 -5.87 19.38 -4.11
C ARG A 265 -6.76 20.51 -4.62
N LEU A 266 -6.34 21.20 -5.69
CA LEU A 266 -7.18 22.23 -6.34
C LEU A 266 -8.46 21.65 -6.96
N MET A 267 -8.48 20.36 -7.25
CA MET A 267 -9.67 19.64 -7.73
C MET A 267 -10.50 19.00 -6.60
N GLY A 268 -10.16 19.26 -5.33
CA GLY A 268 -10.92 18.77 -4.17
C GLY A 268 -10.55 17.35 -3.72
N LEU A 269 -9.41 16.81 -4.18
CA LEU A 269 -8.86 15.54 -3.70
C LEU A 269 -7.91 15.76 -2.52
N GLU A 270 -7.56 14.68 -1.81
CA GLU A 270 -6.60 14.72 -0.69
C GLU A 270 -5.16 15.10 -1.12
N GLY A 271 -4.82 14.83 -2.38
CA GLY A 271 -3.53 15.12 -2.99
C GLY A 271 -3.04 13.97 -3.86
N PHE A 272 -1.75 14.02 -4.18
CA PHE A 272 -1.04 12.95 -4.90
C PHE A 272 0.21 12.60 -4.10
N GLU A 273 0.53 11.31 -4.05
CA GLU A 273 1.82 10.85 -3.61
C GLU A 273 2.22 9.57 -4.34
N GLY A 274 3.47 9.48 -4.79
CA GLY A 274 4.00 8.33 -5.52
C GLY A 274 3.84 7.03 -4.75
N ASN A 275 4.14 7.00 -3.44
CA ASN A 275 3.97 5.81 -2.61
C ASN A 275 2.50 5.36 -2.48
N ALA A 276 1.56 6.30 -2.39
CA ALA A 276 0.13 5.99 -2.42
C ALA A 276 -0.32 5.49 -3.79
N GLN A 277 0.22 6.08 -4.86
CA GLN A 277 0.01 5.65 -6.22
C GLN A 277 0.58 4.23 -6.46
N THR A 278 1.71 3.88 -5.86
CA THR A 278 2.29 2.52 -5.94
C THR A 278 1.27 1.50 -5.43
N LEU A 279 0.75 1.66 -4.21
CA LEU A 279 -0.25 0.73 -3.68
C LEU A 279 -1.50 0.67 -4.57
N ARG A 280 -1.96 1.83 -5.06
CA ARG A 280 -3.12 1.92 -5.96
C ARG A 280 -2.88 1.19 -7.28
N VAL A 281 -1.71 1.32 -7.89
CA VAL A 281 -1.36 0.59 -9.12
C VAL A 281 -1.39 -0.91 -8.89
N LEU A 282 -0.75 -1.39 -7.83
CA LEU A 282 -0.67 -2.83 -7.52
C LEU A 282 -2.04 -3.45 -7.21
N THR A 283 -2.98 -2.67 -6.67
CA THR A 283 -4.26 -3.18 -6.16
C THR A 283 -5.47 -2.86 -7.04
N ARG A 284 -5.35 -1.91 -7.99
CA ARG A 284 -6.48 -1.41 -8.78
C ARG A 284 -6.17 -1.14 -10.25
N LEU A 285 -5.05 -0.47 -10.55
CA LEU A 285 -4.85 0.12 -11.90
C LEU A 285 -4.16 -0.82 -12.89
N GLU A 286 -3.27 -1.70 -12.43
CA GLU A 286 -2.68 -2.69 -13.33
C GLU A 286 -3.64 -3.87 -13.51
N PHE A 287 -4.00 -4.18 -14.76
CA PHE A 287 -4.94 -5.26 -15.05
C PHE A 287 -4.20 -6.56 -15.41
N ARG A 288 -4.61 -7.65 -14.76
CA ARG A 288 -4.31 -9.02 -15.21
C ARG A 288 -5.62 -9.77 -15.46
N PHE A 289 -5.69 -10.49 -16.58
CA PHE A 289 -6.76 -11.44 -16.91
C PHE A 289 -8.20 -10.86 -16.98
N ASN A 290 -8.38 -9.63 -17.47
CA ASN A 290 -9.70 -8.99 -17.63
C ASN A 290 -10.47 -8.83 -16.29
N ARG A 291 -9.73 -8.67 -15.19
CA ARG A 291 -10.26 -8.48 -13.83
C ARG A 291 -9.94 -7.09 -13.29
N THR A 292 -10.78 -6.60 -12.38
CA THR A 292 -10.66 -5.28 -11.74
C THR A 292 -9.89 -5.29 -10.42
N ASP A 293 -9.15 -6.37 -10.09
CA ASP A 293 -8.51 -6.58 -8.78
C ASP A 293 -6.97 -6.39 -8.75
N GLY A 294 -6.44 -5.58 -9.67
CA GLY A 294 -5.01 -5.26 -9.69
C GLY A 294 -4.13 -6.45 -10.10
N MET A 295 -2.92 -6.49 -9.55
CA MET A 295 -1.93 -7.55 -9.78
C MET A 295 -2.16 -8.80 -8.91
N ARG A 296 -3.06 -8.75 -7.91
CA ARG A 296 -3.33 -9.83 -6.93
C ARG A 296 -2.08 -10.38 -6.22
N LEU A 297 -1.20 -9.48 -5.80
CA LEU A 297 -0.02 -9.86 -5.00
C LEU A 297 -0.43 -10.37 -3.62
N THR A 298 0.46 -11.12 -2.97
CA THR A 298 0.26 -11.54 -1.58
C THR A 298 0.19 -10.33 -0.64
N ASN A 299 -0.54 -10.49 0.46
CA ASN A 299 -0.62 -9.47 1.50
C ASN A 299 0.77 -9.13 2.09
N ALA A 300 1.70 -10.08 2.10
CA ALA A 300 3.07 -9.85 2.54
C ALA A 300 3.82 -8.89 1.59
N THR A 301 3.75 -9.10 0.27
CA THR A 301 4.31 -8.14 -0.71
C THR A 301 3.64 -6.78 -0.63
N LEU A 302 2.31 -6.74 -0.50
CA LEU A 302 1.59 -5.47 -0.30
C LEU A 302 2.00 -4.78 1.01
N ALA A 303 2.28 -5.51 2.08
CA ALA A 303 2.77 -4.95 3.34
C ALA A 303 4.21 -4.42 3.21
N ALA A 304 5.07 -5.13 2.46
CA ALA A 304 6.46 -4.78 2.20
C ALA A 304 6.63 -3.52 1.34
N VAL A 305 5.65 -3.16 0.49
CA VAL A 305 5.69 -1.88 -0.26
C VAL A 305 5.21 -0.67 0.56
N ILE A 306 4.60 -0.89 1.73
CA ILE A 306 4.03 0.19 2.56
C ILE A 306 5.14 0.83 3.41
N LYS A 307 5.78 1.85 2.84
CA LYS A 307 6.81 2.68 3.50
C LYS A 307 6.24 3.59 4.58
N TYR A 308 5.08 4.19 4.32
CA TYR A 308 4.39 5.16 5.17
C TYR A 308 3.01 4.62 5.55
N PRO A 309 2.89 3.78 6.60
CA PRO A 309 1.67 3.05 6.97
C PRO A 309 0.55 3.90 7.56
N TRP A 310 0.22 4.99 6.88
CA TRP A 310 -0.86 5.90 7.20
C TRP A 310 -1.44 6.50 5.91
N LEU A 311 -2.65 7.03 6.04
CA LEU A 311 -3.28 7.88 5.03
C LEU A 311 -2.79 9.31 5.18
N ARG A 312 -3.06 10.15 4.18
CA ARG A 312 -2.85 11.59 4.32
C ARG A 312 -3.78 12.15 5.42
N PRO A 313 -3.25 12.85 6.45
CA PRO A 313 -4.08 13.47 7.46
C PRO A 313 -4.93 14.62 6.91
N ALA A 314 -6.08 14.85 7.55
CA ALA A 314 -6.93 15.99 7.26
C ALA A 314 -6.16 17.33 7.40
N LEU A 315 -6.50 18.30 6.55
CA LEU A 315 -5.83 19.61 6.42
C LEU A 315 -5.63 20.34 7.77
N ALA A 316 -6.56 20.21 8.71
CA ALA A 316 -6.50 20.87 10.02
C ALA A 316 -5.35 20.39 10.93
N ASN A 317 -4.77 19.21 10.68
CA ASN A 317 -3.72 18.61 11.51
C ASN A 317 -2.30 18.78 10.93
N ARG A 318 -2.12 19.61 9.89
CA ARG A 318 -0.85 19.79 9.15
C ARG A 318 0.19 20.69 9.86
N LYS A 319 0.43 20.51 11.15
CA LYS A 319 1.52 21.22 11.86
C LYS A 319 2.91 20.58 11.66
N ASN A 320 2.99 19.41 11.02
CA ASN A 320 4.22 18.64 10.94
C ASN A 320 4.50 18.17 9.50
N HIS A 321 5.69 18.47 8.97
CA HIS A 321 6.12 18.09 7.60
C HIS A 321 6.13 16.56 7.37
N LYS A 322 6.15 15.77 8.46
CA LYS A 322 6.04 14.30 8.47
C LYS A 322 4.84 13.77 7.67
N TRP A 323 3.76 14.54 7.57
CA TRP A 323 2.48 14.11 7.01
C TRP A 323 2.28 14.41 5.51
N ASN A 324 3.31 14.89 4.82
CA ASN A 324 3.25 15.11 3.37
C ASN A 324 3.33 13.79 2.59
N LYS A 325 3.97 12.77 3.17
CA LYS A 325 4.14 11.42 2.64
C LYS A 325 3.10 10.46 3.24
N PHE A 326 2.59 9.53 2.45
CA PHE A 326 1.55 8.55 2.82
C PHE A 326 1.50 7.41 1.77
N ASN A 327 1.03 6.20 2.12
CA ASN A 327 0.99 5.05 1.20
C ASN A 327 -0.41 4.62 0.74
N ALA A 328 -1.48 5.30 1.16
CA ALA A 328 -2.79 5.00 0.62
C ALA A 328 -3.69 6.24 0.55
N TYR A 329 -4.45 6.31 -0.53
CA TYR A 329 -5.60 7.19 -0.65
C TYR A 329 -6.74 6.67 0.22
N THR A 330 -7.71 7.54 0.52
CA THR A 330 -8.87 7.16 1.34
C THR A 330 -9.64 5.98 0.71
N SER A 331 -9.73 5.93 -0.62
CA SER A 331 -10.35 4.82 -1.37
C SER A 331 -9.60 3.48 -1.21
N ASP A 332 -8.32 3.53 -0.87
CA ASP A 332 -7.40 2.39 -0.89
C ASP A 332 -7.06 1.89 0.51
N ARG A 333 -7.63 2.52 1.55
CA ARG A 333 -7.48 2.18 2.98
C ARG A 333 -7.60 0.68 3.25
N LYS A 334 -8.58 0.02 2.64
CA LYS A 334 -8.85 -1.41 2.85
C LYS A 334 -7.66 -2.30 2.49
N TYR A 335 -6.87 -1.91 1.48
CA TYR A 335 -5.68 -2.66 1.06
C TYR A 335 -4.52 -2.42 2.04
N LEU A 336 -4.32 -1.17 2.47
CA LEU A 336 -3.31 -0.83 3.48
C LEU A 336 -3.57 -1.56 4.80
N GLU A 337 -4.79 -1.50 5.32
CA GLU A 337 -5.15 -2.14 6.58
C GLU A 337 -5.22 -3.67 6.46
N GLY A 338 -5.69 -4.19 5.31
CA GLY A 338 -5.79 -5.62 5.03
C GLY A 338 -4.43 -6.30 4.98
N ALA A 339 -3.49 -5.74 4.20
CA ALA A 339 -2.14 -6.29 4.05
C ALA A 339 -1.40 -6.34 5.39
N ARG A 340 -1.46 -5.25 6.16
CA ARG A 340 -0.79 -5.13 7.46
C ARG A 340 -1.37 -6.07 8.52
N ARG A 341 -2.70 -6.20 8.56
CA ARG A 341 -3.38 -7.15 9.45
C ARG A 341 -3.01 -8.59 9.14
N ALA A 342 -2.88 -8.94 7.86
CA ALA A 342 -2.57 -10.30 7.42
C ALA A 342 -1.14 -10.76 7.81
N VAL A 343 -0.20 -9.81 7.96
CA VAL A 343 1.17 -10.06 8.46
C VAL A 343 1.30 -9.85 9.97
N GLY A 344 0.23 -9.46 10.67
CA GLY A 344 0.25 -9.28 12.13
C GLY A 344 0.97 -8.02 12.62
N VAL A 345 1.15 -7.01 11.76
CA VAL A 345 1.78 -5.73 12.12
C VAL A 345 0.72 -4.63 12.17
N ASP A 346 0.52 -4.04 13.34
CA ASP A 346 -0.46 -2.97 13.58
C ASP A 346 0.21 -1.59 13.71
N GLY A 347 -0.61 -0.53 13.69
CA GLY A 347 -0.16 0.84 13.95
C GLY A 347 0.61 1.48 12.78
N GLU A 348 1.43 2.48 13.10
CA GLU A 348 2.18 3.30 12.12
C GLU A 348 3.64 2.82 11.91
N THR A 349 3.98 1.61 12.35
CA THR A 349 5.33 1.03 12.20
C THR A 349 5.49 0.31 10.86
N GLN A 350 6.61 0.46 10.17
CA GLN A 350 6.91 -0.35 8.98
C GLN A 350 6.97 -1.85 9.33
N THR A 351 6.70 -2.72 8.34
CA THR A 351 7.10 -4.12 8.47
C THR A 351 8.61 -4.24 8.33
N LEU A 352 9.18 -5.36 8.76
CA LEU A 352 10.61 -5.62 8.60
C LEU A 352 11.00 -5.55 7.11
N GLU A 353 10.26 -6.23 6.25
CA GLU A 353 10.51 -6.25 4.80
C GLU A 353 10.40 -4.86 4.17
N ALA A 354 9.43 -4.04 4.60
CA ALA A 354 9.31 -2.66 4.14
C ALA A 354 10.50 -1.80 4.56
N SER A 355 10.99 -1.98 5.78
CA SER A 355 12.17 -1.26 6.27
C SER A 355 13.47 -1.67 5.57
N ILE A 356 13.59 -2.95 5.18
CA ILE A 356 14.72 -3.43 4.38
C ILE A 356 14.67 -2.84 2.97
N MET A 357 13.49 -2.81 2.33
CA MET A 357 13.30 -2.16 1.04
C MET A 357 13.66 -0.68 1.12
N ASP A 358 13.23 0.03 2.17
CA ASP A 358 13.55 1.43 2.40
C ASP A 358 15.07 1.68 2.56
N ILE A 359 15.76 0.84 3.34
CA ILE A 359 17.22 0.88 3.48
C ILE A 359 17.92 0.58 2.15
N ALA A 360 17.41 -0.37 1.36
CA ALA A 360 17.97 -0.73 0.06
C ALA A 360 17.84 0.42 -0.95
N ASP A 361 16.72 1.13 -0.94
CA ASP A 361 16.50 2.35 -1.72
C ASP A 361 17.51 3.43 -1.31
N ASP A 362 17.66 3.66 0.00
CA ASP A 362 18.62 4.62 0.56
C ASP A 362 20.08 4.35 0.18
N ILE A 363 20.51 3.07 0.23
CA ILE A 363 21.85 2.63 -0.19
C ILE A 363 22.05 2.86 -1.68
N THR A 364 21.08 2.45 -2.49
CA THR A 364 21.15 2.51 -3.94
C THR A 364 21.22 3.96 -4.40
N TYR A 365 20.31 4.80 -3.93
CA TYR A 365 20.26 6.23 -4.24
C TYR A 365 21.57 6.94 -3.90
N ALA A 366 22.12 6.72 -2.70
CA ALA A 366 23.32 7.42 -2.25
C ALA A 366 24.57 7.14 -3.09
N LEU A 367 24.74 5.91 -3.59
CA LEU A 367 25.93 5.49 -4.31
C LEU A 367 25.72 5.53 -5.83
N HIS A 368 24.62 5.01 -6.34
CA HIS A 368 24.46 4.83 -7.79
C HIS A 368 24.24 6.16 -8.51
N ASP A 369 23.49 7.09 -7.92
CA ASP A 369 23.33 8.42 -8.51
C ASP A 369 24.69 9.12 -8.60
N LEU A 370 25.48 9.04 -7.53
CA LEU A 370 26.81 9.63 -7.51
C LEU A 370 27.74 8.99 -8.56
N GLU A 371 27.68 7.66 -8.74
CA GLU A 371 28.41 6.96 -9.80
C GLU A 371 27.98 7.47 -11.19
N ASP A 372 26.68 7.57 -11.46
CA ASP A 372 26.15 8.03 -12.74
C ASP A 372 26.59 9.46 -13.06
N PHE A 373 26.42 10.39 -12.12
CA PHE A 373 26.85 11.77 -12.32
C PHE A 373 28.36 11.89 -12.45
N TYR A 374 29.13 11.04 -11.78
CA TYR A 374 30.57 11.00 -11.97
C TYR A 374 30.96 10.51 -13.36
N THR A 375 30.38 9.40 -13.80
CA THR A 375 30.67 8.79 -15.11
C THR A 375 30.17 9.63 -16.29
N ALA A 376 29.13 10.45 -16.11
CA ALA A 376 28.71 11.46 -17.08
C ALA A 376 29.57 12.74 -17.08
N GLY A 377 30.62 12.82 -16.26
CA GLY A 377 31.43 14.04 -16.11
C GLY A 377 30.67 15.22 -15.49
N ARG A 378 29.53 14.96 -14.86
CA ARG A 378 28.66 15.97 -14.26
C ARG A 378 28.94 16.17 -12.78
N PHE A 379 29.67 15.30 -12.10
CA PHE A 379 30.01 15.49 -10.69
C PHE A 379 31.28 16.35 -10.51
N ARG A 380 31.17 17.47 -9.77
CA ARG A 380 32.30 18.37 -9.49
C ARG A 380 33.20 17.84 -8.38
N ARG A 381 33.87 16.72 -8.64
CA ARG A 381 34.69 15.99 -7.67
C ARG A 381 35.65 16.88 -6.87
N ASN A 382 36.40 17.75 -7.53
CA ASN A 382 37.42 18.57 -6.85
C ASN A 382 36.79 19.53 -5.83
N GLN A 383 35.62 20.10 -6.14
CA GLN A 383 34.88 20.97 -5.21
C GLN A 383 34.35 20.15 -4.03
N ALA A 384 33.72 19.00 -4.31
CA ALA A 384 33.24 18.10 -3.27
C ALA A 384 34.37 17.66 -2.32
N VAL A 385 35.52 17.25 -2.85
CA VAL A 385 36.69 16.85 -2.04
C VAL A 385 37.22 18.02 -1.21
N ALA A 386 37.31 19.23 -1.77
CA ALA A 386 37.78 20.40 -1.03
C ALA A 386 36.87 20.69 0.18
N VAL A 387 35.54 20.72 -0.03
CA VAL A 387 34.58 20.99 1.05
C VAL A 387 34.60 19.90 2.12
N LEU A 388 34.71 18.64 1.74
CA LEU A 388 34.81 17.54 2.70
C LEU A 388 36.13 17.60 3.49
N LYS A 389 37.25 17.95 2.85
CA LYS A 389 38.54 18.14 3.54
C LYS A 389 38.46 19.28 4.55
N ASP A 390 37.88 20.40 4.16
CA ASP A 390 37.70 21.56 5.04
C ASP A 390 36.86 21.14 6.26
N PHE A 391 35.76 20.41 6.05
CA PHE A 391 34.94 19.86 7.12
C PHE A 391 35.74 18.96 8.08
N VAL A 392 36.55 18.04 7.55
CA VAL A 392 37.37 17.12 8.37
C VAL A 392 38.45 17.88 9.14
N SER A 393 39.04 18.91 8.54
CA SER A 393 40.11 19.71 9.17
C SER A 393 39.60 20.66 10.27
N CYS A 394 38.31 20.99 10.27
CA CYS A 394 37.67 21.76 11.33
C CYS A 394 37.56 20.91 12.62
N THR A 395 38.48 21.11 13.56
CA THR A 395 38.54 20.42 14.86
C THR A 395 37.67 21.07 15.95
N THR A 396 37.00 22.19 15.65
CA THR A 396 36.18 22.90 16.63
C THR A 396 34.74 22.38 16.58
N PRO A 397 34.15 21.94 17.71
CA PRO A 397 32.77 21.48 17.73
C PRO A 397 31.81 22.59 17.27
N PRO A 398 30.82 22.30 16.41
CA PRO A 398 29.91 23.30 15.83
C PRO A 398 29.12 24.12 16.86
N SER A 399 28.95 23.59 18.07
CA SER A 399 28.26 24.25 19.17
C SER A 399 28.96 25.53 19.68
N LYS A 400 30.27 25.68 19.45
CA LYS A 400 31.04 26.87 19.86
C LYS A 400 31.04 27.99 18.82
N TYR A 401 30.64 27.72 17.57
CA TYR A 401 30.62 28.72 16.48
C TYR A 401 29.43 29.68 16.52
N ARG A 402 28.42 29.46 17.37
CA ARG A 402 27.27 30.37 17.51
C ARG A 402 27.70 31.80 17.91
N ASN A 403 28.90 31.96 18.49
CA ASN A 403 29.46 33.22 18.99
C ASN A 403 30.80 33.62 18.33
N CYS A 404 31.35 32.84 17.39
CA CYS A 404 32.62 33.15 16.76
C CYS A 404 32.40 34.09 15.57
N GLY A 405 32.23 35.37 15.87
CA GLY A 405 32.26 36.42 14.86
C GLY A 405 33.58 36.44 14.11
N LYS A 406 33.49 36.41 12.78
CA LYS A 406 34.39 37.05 11.80
C LYS A 406 35.87 37.14 12.22
N THR A 407 36.63 36.09 11.96
CA THR A 407 38.10 36.01 11.73
C THR A 407 38.50 34.55 12.03
N ALA A 408 39.24 33.78 11.23
CA ALA A 408 40.19 34.05 10.17
C ALA A 408 40.13 32.90 9.12
N HIS A 409 40.55 33.20 7.89
CA HIS A 409 40.77 32.29 6.75
C HIS A 409 39.63 31.30 6.46
N THR A 410 38.64 31.82 5.74
CA THR A 410 37.33 31.23 5.51
C THR A 410 37.28 30.45 4.19
N PRO A 411 37.26 29.11 4.19
CA PRO A 411 36.51 28.41 3.17
C PRO A 411 35.03 28.73 3.42
N THR A 412 34.39 29.41 2.47
CA THR A 412 32.98 29.80 2.38
C THR A 412 32.07 29.23 3.50
N SER A 413 31.83 30.02 4.55
CA SER A 413 31.00 29.66 5.71
C SER A 413 29.65 29.03 5.35
N ASN A 414 29.10 29.38 4.18
CA ASN A 414 27.81 28.95 3.68
C ASN A 414 27.68 27.45 3.38
N GLU A 415 28.71 26.76 2.86
CA GLU A 415 28.55 25.35 2.44
C GLU A 415 28.70 24.35 3.60
N TYR A 416 29.63 24.63 4.51
CA TYR A 416 29.76 23.90 5.77
C TYR A 416 28.50 24.07 6.63
N GLU A 417 28.02 25.31 6.79
CA GLU A 417 26.76 25.60 7.49
C GLU A 417 25.59 24.90 6.80
N LYS A 418 25.53 24.83 5.47
CA LYS A 418 24.48 24.05 4.77
C LYS A 418 24.58 22.54 5.00
N LEU A 419 25.76 21.95 5.01
CA LEU A 419 25.93 20.52 5.33
C LEU A 419 25.50 20.26 6.77
N ARG A 420 25.87 21.16 7.69
CA ARG A 420 25.46 21.12 9.09
C ARG A 420 23.96 21.33 9.25
N ASP A 421 23.35 22.32 8.63
CA ASP A 421 21.92 22.60 8.71
C ASP A 421 21.12 21.46 8.06
N TYR A 422 21.63 20.89 6.96
CA TYR A 422 21.08 19.66 6.39
C TYR A 422 21.19 18.52 7.42
N ALA A 423 22.35 18.39 8.08
CA ALA A 423 22.58 17.42 9.12
C ALA A 423 21.68 17.64 10.34
N GLU A 424 21.51 18.83 10.87
CA GLU A 424 20.66 19.10 12.04
C GLU A 424 19.16 18.98 11.68
N SER A 425 18.75 19.52 10.52
CA SER A 425 17.34 19.49 10.08
C SER A 425 16.85 18.10 9.68
N LYS A 426 17.73 17.24 9.15
CA LYS A 426 17.38 15.86 8.76
C LYS A 426 17.86 14.86 9.78
N LEU A 427 19.08 14.97 10.28
CA LEU A 427 19.70 13.93 11.09
C LEU A 427 19.24 13.99 12.53
N GLU A 428 19.20 15.12 13.22
CA GLU A 428 18.92 15.04 14.68
C GLU A 428 17.50 14.52 14.96
N VAL A 429 16.51 14.97 14.19
CA VAL A 429 15.12 14.51 14.34
C VAL A 429 14.97 13.05 13.92
N VAL A 430 15.42 12.70 12.72
CA VAL A 430 15.27 11.32 12.18
C VAL A 430 16.13 10.35 12.97
N TYR A 431 17.33 10.73 13.37
CA TYR A 431 18.24 9.91 14.17
C TYR A 431 17.67 9.64 15.56
N ARG A 432 17.08 10.66 16.21
CA ARG A 432 16.41 10.45 17.49
C ARG A 432 15.18 9.56 17.34
N GLU A 433 14.42 9.71 16.25
CA GLU A 433 13.29 8.84 15.93
C GLU A 433 13.73 7.41 15.57
N HIS A 434 14.88 7.17 14.93
CA HIS A 434 15.32 5.84 14.46
C HIS A 434 16.27 5.11 15.40
N TYR A 435 17.02 5.83 16.23
CA TYR A 435 18.05 5.25 17.09
C TYR A 435 17.85 5.57 18.57
N GLY A 436 16.86 6.41 18.92
CA GLY A 436 16.53 6.73 20.31
C GLY A 436 17.64 7.47 21.08
N LYS A 437 18.68 7.92 20.38
CA LYS A 437 19.89 8.53 20.94
C LYS A 437 20.07 9.95 20.43
N LYS A 438 20.86 10.74 21.17
CA LYS A 438 21.32 12.04 20.72
C LYS A 438 22.29 11.84 19.55
N PHE A 439 22.24 12.74 18.57
CA PHE A 439 23.16 12.77 17.45
C PHE A 439 24.63 12.80 17.95
N ASP A 440 25.46 11.93 17.39
CA ASP A 440 26.89 11.83 17.72
C ASP A 440 27.73 12.54 16.64
N GLU A 441 28.14 13.76 16.96
CA GLU A 441 28.95 14.62 16.08
C GLU A 441 30.30 13.98 15.71
N ASN A 442 30.93 13.27 16.66
CA ASN A 442 32.24 12.66 16.41
C ASN A 442 32.10 11.51 15.41
N GLU A 443 31.03 10.71 15.53
CA GLU A 443 30.76 9.64 14.58
C GLU A 443 30.42 10.19 13.19
N PHE A 444 29.65 11.28 13.13
CA PHE A 444 29.39 11.98 11.88
C PHE A 444 30.67 12.49 11.20
N GLN A 445 31.58 13.12 11.94
CA GLN A 445 32.85 13.62 11.41
C GLN A 445 33.75 12.49 10.86
N LYS A 446 33.77 11.33 11.53
CA LYS A 446 34.44 10.13 11.00
C LYS A 446 33.79 9.65 9.69
N SER A 447 32.45 9.64 9.61
CA SER A 447 31.74 9.27 8.38
C SER A 447 32.03 10.25 7.24
N VAL A 448 32.11 11.55 7.50
CA VAL A 448 32.56 12.54 6.50
C VAL A 448 33.97 12.20 6.01
N SER A 449 34.89 11.86 6.91
CA SER A 449 36.26 11.44 6.56
C SER A 449 36.29 10.17 5.69
N LYS A 450 35.39 9.21 5.94
CA LYS A 450 35.27 7.98 5.14
C LYS A 450 34.73 8.28 3.74
N VAL A 451 33.70 9.13 3.62
CA VAL A 451 33.14 9.54 2.32
C VAL A 451 34.15 10.36 1.52
N GLU A 452 34.89 11.24 2.19
CA GLU A 452 35.98 12.00 1.58
C GLU A 452 37.03 11.08 0.97
N ASN A 453 37.49 10.06 1.71
CA ASN A 453 38.41 9.06 1.21
C ASN A 453 37.83 8.24 0.04
N LEU A 454 36.55 7.87 0.11
CA LEU A 454 35.85 7.17 -0.98
C LEU A 454 35.88 8.00 -2.27
N ILE A 455 35.59 9.29 -2.21
CA ILE A 455 35.56 10.17 -3.39
C ILE A 455 36.99 10.51 -3.84
N ARG A 456 37.92 10.70 -2.90
CA ARG A 456 39.31 11.02 -3.23
C ARG A 456 39.98 9.85 -3.95
N PHE A 457 39.84 8.63 -3.45
CA PHE A 457 40.57 7.46 -3.96
C PHE A 457 39.73 6.58 -4.89
N GLY A 458 38.44 6.40 -4.61
CA GLY A 458 37.52 5.63 -5.46
C GLY A 458 37.18 6.31 -6.78
N MET A 459 37.43 7.63 -6.88
CA MET A 459 37.30 8.41 -8.11
C MET A 459 38.62 9.07 -8.49
N LEU A 460 39.77 8.47 -8.17
CA LEU A 460 41.08 9.12 -8.25
C LEU A 460 41.39 9.80 -9.59
N ARG A 461 41.03 9.15 -10.71
CA ARG A 461 41.29 9.59 -12.08
C ARG A 461 40.04 10.19 -12.68
N HIS A 462 40.17 11.28 -13.44
CA HIS A 462 39.09 11.81 -14.28
C HIS A 462 38.43 10.66 -15.07
N PHE A 463 37.11 10.65 -15.13
CA PHE A 463 36.41 9.61 -15.86
C PHE A 463 36.56 9.83 -17.37
N ASP A 464 37.43 9.05 -17.99
CA ASP A 464 37.78 9.11 -19.41
C ASP A 464 37.14 7.97 -20.22
N GLY A 465 36.23 7.19 -19.61
CA GLY A 465 35.62 6.00 -20.22
C GLY A 465 36.57 4.80 -20.36
N SER A 466 37.82 4.90 -19.89
CA SER A 466 38.76 3.78 -19.94
C SER A 466 38.32 2.63 -19.02
N ARG A 467 38.71 1.40 -19.37
CA ARG A 467 38.48 0.22 -18.52
C ARG A 467 39.02 0.42 -17.11
N ALA A 468 40.17 1.08 -16.97
CA ALA A 468 40.78 1.38 -15.69
C ALA A 468 39.92 2.33 -14.83
N ALA A 469 39.36 3.38 -15.42
CA ALA A 469 38.45 4.30 -14.72
C ALA A 469 37.16 3.58 -14.29
N TYR A 470 36.56 2.76 -15.18
CA TYR A 470 35.39 1.95 -14.85
C TYR A 470 35.66 0.95 -13.71
N THR A 471 36.76 0.20 -13.76
CA THR A 471 37.10 -0.79 -12.73
C THR A 471 37.30 -0.11 -11.38
N MET A 472 38.02 1.01 -11.33
CA MET A 472 38.28 1.76 -10.09
C MET A 472 36.98 2.18 -9.40
N VAL A 473 36.07 2.84 -10.14
CA VAL A 473 34.80 3.34 -9.59
C VAL A 473 33.93 2.15 -9.15
N ARG A 474 33.74 1.16 -10.02
CA ARG A 474 32.89 0.00 -9.71
C ARG A 474 33.38 -0.81 -8.52
N THR A 475 34.69 -1.04 -8.40
CA THR A 475 35.25 -1.79 -7.26
C THR A 475 35.06 -1.01 -5.96
N ALA A 476 35.33 0.29 -5.95
CA ALA A 476 35.16 1.12 -4.76
C ALA A 476 33.69 1.17 -4.29
N PHE A 477 32.76 1.35 -5.24
CA PHE A 477 31.34 1.45 -4.96
C PHE A 477 30.74 0.11 -4.54
N ALA A 478 31.09 -0.99 -5.24
CA ALA A 478 30.63 -2.34 -4.87
C ALA A 478 31.13 -2.76 -3.48
N SER A 479 32.40 -2.46 -3.15
CA SER A 479 32.94 -2.69 -1.80
C SER A 479 32.14 -1.92 -0.74
N ARG A 480 31.76 -0.68 -1.03
CA ARG A 480 30.97 0.15 -0.13
C ARG A 480 29.53 -0.35 0.04
N VAL A 481 28.87 -0.77 -1.04
CA VAL A 481 27.53 -1.41 -0.99
C VAL A 481 27.56 -2.64 -0.09
N ASN A 482 28.56 -3.52 -0.27
CA ASN A 482 28.70 -4.72 0.56
C ASN A 482 28.85 -4.36 2.04
N SER A 483 29.71 -3.38 2.36
CA SER A 483 29.85 -2.86 3.73
C SER A 483 28.52 -2.37 4.29
N TYR A 484 27.72 -1.62 3.51
CA TYR A 484 26.42 -1.13 3.95
C TYR A 484 25.42 -2.26 4.20
N ILE A 485 25.33 -3.25 3.32
CA ILE A 485 24.53 -4.47 3.52
C ILE A 485 24.94 -5.16 4.82
N ASP A 486 26.25 -5.33 5.05
CA ASP A 486 26.77 -5.96 6.26
C ASP A 486 26.48 -5.14 7.52
N GLY A 487 26.30 -3.83 7.40
CA GLY A 487 25.92 -2.96 8.49
C GLY A 487 24.42 -2.92 8.82
N VAL A 488 23.56 -3.64 8.10
CA VAL A 488 22.14 -3.74 8.44
C VAL A 488 21.94 -4.72 9.59
N TYR A 489 21.08 -4.39 10.54
CA TYR A 489 20.73 -5.23 11.69
C TYR A 489 19.27 -5.05 12.08
N VAL A 490 18.71 -6.04 12.77
CA VAL A 490 17.38 -5.95 13.39
C VAL A 490 17.59 -5.81 14.91
N PRO A 491 17.10 -4.73 15.53
CA PRO A 491 17.13 -4.54 16.98
C PRO A 491 16.31 -5.60 17.72
N ASP A 492 16.59 -5.76 19.01
CA ASP A 492 15.81 -6.63 19.89
C ASP A 492 14.33 -6.16 19.95
N PRO A 493 13.33 -7.08 19.90
CA PRO A 493 11.92 -6.74 20.05
C PRO A 493 11.56 -5.89 21.26
N ASP A 494 12.36 -5.95 22.34
CA ASP A 494 12.15 -5.15 23.56
C ASP A 494 12.65 -3.69 23.45
N ASP A 495 13.32 -3.32 22.34
CA ASP A 495 13.68 -1.93 22.04
C ASP A 495 12.41 -1.10 21.73
N LYS A 496 12.34 0.15 22.20
CA LYS A 496 11.21 1.08 22.00
C LYS A 496 10.83 1.30 20.54
N LEU A 497 11.76 1.00 19.65
CA LEU A 497 11.70 1.23 18.22
C LEU A 497 11.47 -0.07 17.41
N GLY A 498 11.29 -1.20 18.09
CA GLY A 498 10.67 -2.42 17.57
C GLY A 498 11.45 -3.21 16.51
N THR A 499 10.69 -3.96 15.71
CA THR A 499 11.09 -5.04 14.77
C THR A 499 11.55 -4.56 13.39
N VAL A 500 11.91 -3.29 13.28
CA VAL A 500 12.28 -2.59 12.04
C VAL A 500 13.78 -2.71 11.80
N ALA A 501 14.21 -3.04 10.59
CA ALA A 501 15.63 -3.07 10.24
C ALA A 501 16.26 -1.68 10.35
N ARG A 502 17.54 -1.64 10.73
CA ARG A 502 18.33 -0.41 10.85
C ARG A 502 19.70 -0.58 10.24
N LEU A 503 20.25 0.54 9.80
CA LEU A 503 21.65 0.62 9.40
C LEU A 503 22.50 1.04 10.59
N ARG A 504 23.72 0.52 10.72
CA ARG A 504 24.71 1.04 11.70
C ARG A 504 24.85 2.56 11.57
N THR A 505 24.98 3.25 12.70
CA THR A 505 25.05 4.71 12.80
C THR A 505 26.06 5.32 11.83
N ASP A 506 27.28 4.78 11.75
CA ASP A 506 28.32 5.31 10.88
C ASP A 506 27.97 5.20 9.40
N HIS A 507 27.46 4.04 8.97
CA HIS A 507 27.01 3.83 7.59
C HIS A 507 25.83 4.72 7.23
N TRP A 508 24.89 4.92 8.16
CA TRP A 508 23.80 5.86 7.96
C TRP A 508 24.32 7.29 7.79
N CYS A 509 25.24 7.74 8.64
CA CYS A 509 25.89 9.04 8.47
C CYS A 509 26.60 9.16 7.11
N GLU A 510 27.30 8.12 6.64
CA GLU A 510 27.95 8.11 5.32
C GLU A 510 26.92 8.30 4.18
N ILE A 511 25.80 7.56 4.20
CA ILE A 511 24.71 7.69 3.23
C ILE A 511 24.17 9.12 3.20
N GLN A 512 24.01 9.76 4.35
CA GLN A 512 23.46 11.11 4.42
C GLN A 512 24.42 12.16 3.84
N VAL A 513 25.73 12.00 4.06
CA VAL A 513 26.75 12.83 3.42
C VAL A 513 26.74 12.63 1.90
N LEU A 514 26.65 11.40 1.42
CA LEU A 514 26.56 11.10 -0.02
C LEU A 514 25.30 11.72 -0.65
N LYS A 515 24.13 11.57 -0.01
CA LYS A 515 22.88 12.22 -0.43
C LYS A 515 23.00 13.74 -0.50
N TRP A 516 23.65 14.35 0.50
CA TRP A 516 23.90 15.78 0.50
C TRP A 516 24.79 16.21 -0.67
N LEU A 517 25.86 15.47 -0.96
CA LEU A 517 26.75 15.75 -2.10
C LEU A 517 26.00 15.68 -3.42
N THR A 518 25.20 14.64 -3.64
CA THR A 518 24.36 14.53 -4.83
C THR A 518 23.39 15.70 -4.91
N LYS A 519 22.73 16.06 -3.81
CA LYS A 519 21.80 17.20 -3.80
C LYS A 519 22.50 18.51 -4.19
N GLN A 520 23.60 18.85 -3.53
CA GLN A 520 24.28 20.14 -3.74
C GLN A 520 24.96 20.25 -5.11
N TYR A 521 25.66 19.19 -5.52
CA TYR A 521 26.49 19.25 -6.72
C TYR A 521 25.79 18.77 -7.98
N VAL A 522 24.60 18.19 -7.86
CA VAL A 522 23.82 17.67 -8.97
C VAL A 522 22.41 18.24 -9.03
N ILE A 523 21.61 18.10 -7.98
CA ILE A 523 20.17 18.40 -8.03
C ILE A 523 19.89 19.91 -8.00
N ASP A 524 20.57 20.66 -7.13
CA ASP A 524 20.34 22.09 -6.92
C ASP A 524 20.91 22.98 -8.06
N ARG A 525 21.08 22.43 -9.27
CA ARG A 525 21.56 23.15 -10.46
C ARG A 525 20.47 23.98 -11.12
N SER A 526 20.82 25.18 -11.54
CA SER A 526 19.91 26.11 -12.22
C SER A 526 19.31 25.55 -13.51
N GLU A 527 20.06 24.74 -14.26
CA GLU A 527 19.55 24.12 -15.50
C GLU A 527 18.42 23.11 -15.21
N LEU A 528 18.49 22.42 -14.06
CA LEU A 528 17.47 21.46 -13.64
C LEU A 528 16.19 22.19 -13.23
N VAL A 529 16.31 23.31 -12.51
CA VAL A 529 15.16 24.13 -12.08
C VAL A 529 14.36 24.67 -13.28
N LEU A 530 15.06 25.14 -14.33
CA LEU A 530 14.40 25.63 -15.55
C LEU A 530 13.63 24.49 -16.26
N THR A 531 14.25 23.32 -16.37
CA THR A 531 13.63 22.12 -16.97
C THR A 531 12.40 21.68 -16.18
N GLN A 532 12.51 21.58 -14.85
CA GLN A 532 11.41 21.23 -13.96
C GLN A 532 10.25 22.22 -14.06
N THR A 533 10.52 23.51 -14.22
CA THR A 533 9.48 24.53 -14.41
C THR A 533 8.69 24.29 -15.71
N GLY A 534 9.38 23.94 -16.80
CA GLY A 534 8.73 23.57 -18.06
C GLY A 534 7.88 22.30 -17.92
N GLN A 535 8.42 21.28 -17.26
CA GLN A 535 7.75 20.00 -16.99
C GLN A 535 6.43 20.18 -16.19
N LYS A 536 6.45 21.00 -15.13
CA LYS A 536 5.25 21.32 -14.35
C LYS A 536 4.15 21.97 -15.21
N LYS A 537 4.53 22.93 -16.08
CA LYS A 537 3.58 23.56 -17.01
C LYS A 537 2.95 22.57 -17.98
N LEU A 538 3.69 21.56 -18.44
CA LEU A 538 3.15 20.51 -19.32
C LEU A 538 2.09 19.68 -18.60
N ILE A 539 2.33 19.29 -17.34
CA ILE A 539 1.36 18.57 -16.50
C ILE A 539 0.10 19.42 -16.30
N GLU A 540 0.26 20.68 -15.91
CA GLU A 540 -0.87 21.60 -15.70
C GLU A 540 -1.71 21.74 -16.98
N LYS A 541 -1.05 21.89 -18.14
CA LYS A 541 -1.72 21.96 -19.44
C LYS A 541 -2.51 20.69 -19.74
N ALA A 542 -1.91 19.52 -19.53
CA ALA A 542 -2.56 18.23 -19.77
C ALA A 542 -3.77 18.01 -18.85
N VAL A 543 -3.62 18.20 -17.54
CA VAL A 543 -4.72 18.08 -16.55
C VAL A 543 -5.87 19.02 -16.90
N ARG A 544 -5.57 20.30 -17.15
CA ARG A 544 -6.58 21.33 -17.45
C ARG A 544 -7.36 20.97 -18.71
N ASN A 545 -6.68 20.56 -19.77
CA ASN A 545 -7.31 20.25 -21.03
C ASN A 545 -8.15 18.96 -20.97
N LEU A 546 -7.65 17.90 -20.33
CA LEU A 546 -8.44 16.68 -20.09
C LEU A 546 -9.69 16.97 -19.27
N ARG A 547 -9.57 17.78 -18.21
CA ARG A 547 -10.70 18.18 -17.36
C ARG A 547 -11.73 18.99 -18.14
N ALA A 548 -11.29 19.89 -19.02
CA ALA A 548 -12.19 20.62 -19.91
C ALA A 548 -12.92 19.66 -20.86
N TRP A 549 -12.21 18.71 -21.47
CA TRP A 549 -12.79 17.73 -22.39
C TRP A 549 -13.84 16.82 -21.71
N CYS A 550 -13.60 16.38 -20.47
CA CYS A 550 -14.57 15.62 -19.69
C CYS A 550 -15.91 16.34 -19.45
N ARG A 551 -15.93 17.69 -19.57
CA ARG A 551 -17.14 18.51 -19.39
C ARG A 551 -17.87 18.80 -20.70
N MET A 552 -17.29 18.45 -21.85
CA MET A 552 -17.89 18.71 -23.16
C MET A 552 -18.91 17.61 -23.52
N ALA A 553 -19.94 17.97 -24.29
CA ALA A 553 -20.91 17.01 -24.86
C ALA A 553 -20.24 15.95 -25.76
N THR A 554 -19.03 16.23 -26.25
CA THR A 554 -18.18 15.38 -27.10
C THR A 554 -17.25 14.45 -26.31
N ALA A 555 -17.46 14.24 -25.01
CA ALA A 555 -16.66 13.33 -24.18
C ALA A 555 -16.57 11.86 -24.70
N ARG A 556 -17.35 11.50 -25.73
CA ARG A 556 -17.20 10.24 -26.49
C ARG A 556 -15.80 10.05 -27.11
N GLY A 557 -15.03 11.12 -27.29
CA GLY A 557 -13.66 11.06 -27.84
C GLY A 557 -12.54 10.89 -26.81
N LEU A 558 -12.85 10.84 -25.51
CA LEU A 558 -11.83 10.64 -24.46
C LEU A 558 -11.10 9.31 -24.66
N PRO A 559 -9.79 9.23 -24.31
CA PRO A 559 -9.05 7.98 -24.29
C PRO A 559 -9.82 6.89 -23.53
N VAL A 560 -9.87 5.68 -24.09
CA VAL A 560 -10.64 4.55 -23.54
C VAL A 560 -10.25 4.29 -22.08
N THR A 561 -8.95 4.21 -21.80
CA THR A 561 -8.41 4.00 -20.45
C THR A 561 -8.87 5.08 -19.47
N LEU A 562 -8.93 6.36 -19.88
CA LEU A 562 -9.40 7.42 -19.01
C LEU A 562 -10.90 7.26 -18.70
N ARG A 563 -11.72 6.83 -19.67
CA ARG A 563 -13.15 6.56 -19.42
C ARG A 563 -13.35 5.40 -18.46
N GLU A 564 -12.57 4.32 -18.62
CA GLU A 564 -12.60 3.17 -17.71
C GLU A 564 -12.20 3.56 -16.30
N LEU A 565 -11.16 4.38 -16.14
CA LEU A 565 -10.75 4.90 -14.84
C LEU A 565 -11.83 5.77 -14.18
N ILE A 566 -12.53 6.60 -14.96
CA ILE A 566 -13.65 7.41 -14.47
C ILE A 566 -14.77 6.50 -13.96
N ASP A 567 -15.16 5.50 -14.74
CA ASP A 567 -16.24 4.57 -14.36
C ASP A 567 -15.86 3.75 -13.12
N GLN A 568 -14.65 3.18 -13.10
CA GLN A 568 -14.15 2.42 -11.95
C GLN A 568 -14.13 3.25 -10.66
N GLU A 569 -13.65 4.49 -10.73
CA GLU A 569 -13.60 5.36 -9.56
C GLU A 569 -14.99 5.81 -9.12
N PHE A 570 -15.87 6.14 -10.06
CA PHE A 570 -17.25 6.53 -9.76
C PHE A 570 -18.03 5.38 -9.11
N ARG A 571 -17.91 4.17 -9.65
CA ARG A 571 -18.47 2.95 -9.05
C ARG A 571 -17.89 2.67 -7.67
N SER A 572 -16.59 2.87 -7.49
CA SER A 572 -15.94 2.70 -6.18
C SER A 572 -16.49 3.66 -5.13
N GLN A 573 -16.74 4.92 -5.51
CA GLN A 573 -17.33 5.92 -4.61
C GLN A 573 -18.77 5.57 -4.26
N ILE A 574 -19.60 5.22 -5.26
CA ILE A 574 -20.97 4.77 -5.03
C ILE A 574 -20.98 3.58 -4.07
N ASN A 575 -20.18 2.54 -4.34
CA ASN A 575 -20.15 1.35 -3.51
C ASN A 575 -19.69 1.59 -2.06
N SER A 576 -18.96 2.68 -1.82
CA SER A 576 -18.50 3.06 -0.48
C SER A 576 -19.46 3.99 0.27
N ASP A 577 -20.44 4.58 -0.40
CA ASP A 577 -21.38 5.55 0.18
C ASP A 577 -22.84 5.04 0.04
N PRO A 578 -23.45 4.54 1.13
CA PRO A 578 -24.85 4.09 1.13
C PRO A 578 -25.86 5.18 0.75
N GLY A 579 -25.50 6.45 0.90
CA GLY A 579 -26.29 7.58 0.42
C GLY A 579 -26.31 7.63 -1.10
N LEU A 580 -25.13 7.56 -1.75
CA LEU A 580 -25.03 7.54 -3.21
C LEU A 580 -25.67 6.30 -3.83
N GLN A 581 -25.55 5.12 -3.21
CA GLN A 581 -26.23 3.90 -3.66
C GLN A 581 -27.74 4.09 -3.73
N ARG A 582 -28.36 4.65 -2.67
CA ARG A 582 -29.81 4.90 -2.64
C ARG A 582 -30.25 5.88 -3.72
N ILE A 583 -29.44 6.92 -3.99
CA ILE A 583 -29.74 7.89 -5.05
C ILE A 583 -29.66 7.21 -6.43
N GLU A 584 -28.61 6.41 -6.69
CA GLU A 584 -28.49 5.67 -7.95
C GLU A 584 -29.65 4.68 -8.16
N GLU A 585 -30.01 3.93 -7.12
CA GLU A 585 -31.16 2.99 -7.15
C GLU A 585 -32.50 3.70 -7.41
N SER A 586 -32.70 4.89 -6.84
CA SER A 586 -33.88 5.73 -7.11
C SER A 586 -33.93 6.15 -8.57
N ALA A 587 -32.83 6.74 -9.07
CA ALA A 587 -32.76 7.23 -10.44
C ALA A 587 -32.93 6.10 -11.48
N LEU A 588 -32.38 4.91 -11.20
CA LEU A 588 -32.54 3.71 -12.05
C LEU A 588 -33.96 3.15 -12.07
N LYS A 589 -34.75 3.35 -11.00
CA LYS A 589 -36.16 2.91 -10.94
C LYS A 589 -37.09 3.85 -11.70
N THR A 590 -36.79 5.15 -11.70
CA THR A 590 -37.68 6.19 -12.26
C THR A 590 -37.63 6.25 -13.79
N HIS A 591 -36.49 5.96 -14.43
CA HIS A 591 -36.29 6.21 -15.85
C HIS A 591 -35.41 5.18 -16.57
N LYS A 592 -35.89 3.93 -16.66
CA LYS A 592 -35.19 2.86 -17.39
C LYS A 592 -35.54 2.85 -18.88
N GLU A 593 -35.08 3.85 -19.63
CA GLU A 593 -35.00 3.75 -21.10
C GLU A 593 -33.53 3.84 -21.54
N ASN A 594 -33.05 2.80 -22.23
CA ASN A 594 -31.75 2.74 -22.93
C ASN A 594 -30.46 2.80 -22.07
N GLY A 595 -30.51 2.41 -20.79
CA GLY A 595 -29.30 2.19 -19.98
C GLY A 595 -28.56 3.48 -19.56
N ARG A 596 -29.22 4.64 -19.65
CA ARG A 596 -28.73 5.92 -19.12
C ARG A 596 -29.46 6.26 -17.83
N ILE A 597 -28.74 6.74 -16.82
CA ILE A 597 -29.34 7.30 -15.62
C ILE A 597 -29.96 8.65 -16.02
N ASP A 598 -31.28 8.74 -16.00
CA ASP A 598 -31.99 10.00 -16.18
C ASP A 598 -32.33 10.59 -14.81
N LEU A 599 -31.71 11.73 -14.53
CA LEU A 599 -31.83 12.45 -13.27
C LEU A 599 -32.98 13.46 -13.27
N ARG A 600 -33.79 13.53 -14.34
CA ARG A 600 -34.96 14.40 -14.40
C ARG A 600 -35.97 13.94 -13.35
N GLY A 601 -36.35 14.81 -12.42
CA GLY A 601 -37.31 14.50 -11.35
C GLY A 601 -36.69 14.09 -10.01
N GLU A 602 -35.38 13.84 -9.96
CA GLU A 602 -34.65 13.64 -8.69
C GLU A 602 -34.46 14.99 -7.96
N ASN A 603 -34.36 14.95 -6.63
CA ASN A 603 -34.15 16.15 -5.83
C ASN A 603 -32.81 16.82 -6.21
N LYS A 604 -32.79 18.15 -6.30
CA LYS A 604 -31.61 18.96 -6.62
C LYS A 604 -30.40 18.61 -5.74
N ASP A 605 -30.63 18.33 -4.46
CA ASP A 605 -29.56 17.97 -3.53
C ASP A 605 -28.91 16.63 -3.87
N ASP A 606 -29.70 15.65 -4.31
CA ASP A 606 -29.22 14.31 -4.63
C ASP A 606 -28.50 14.29 -5.98
N VAL A 607 -29.02 15.04 -6.97
CA VAL A 607 -28.30 15.33 -8.21
C VAL A 607 -26.97 16.01 -7.94
N SER A 608 -26.93 16.99 -7.02
CA SER A 608 -25.70 17.68 -6.65
C SER A 608 -24.66 16.73 -6.02
N LYS A 609 -25.08 15.78 -5.18
CA LYS A 609 -24.17 14.78 -4.58
C LYS A 609 -23.58 13.84 -5.63
N LEU A 610 -24.39 13.34 -6.57
CA LEU A 610 -23.89 12.49 -7.65
C LEU A 610 -22.93 13.25 -8.57
N LEU A 611 -23.22 14.51 -8.89
CA LEU A 611 -22.32 15.35 -9.68
C LEU A 611 -21.00 15.63 -8.93
N ASP A 612 -21.02 15.84 -7.62
CA ASP A 612 -19.79 15.98 -6.83
C ASP A 612 -18.95 14.70 -6.84
N ALA A 613 -19.58 13.54 -6.66
CA ALA A 613 -18.93 12.23 -6.76
C ALA A 613 -18.33 12.00 -8.16
N LEU A 614 -19.07 12.32 -9.23
CA LEU A 614 -18.57 12.22 -10.60
C LEU A 614 -17.39 13.17 -10.84
N ASN A 615 -17.46 14.41 -10.35
CA ASN A 615 -16.37 15.38 -10.46
C ASN A 615 -15.09 14.90 -9.75
N LYS A 616 -15.23 14.31 -8.56
CA LYS A 616 -14.10 13.71 -7.82
C LYS A 616 -13.55 12.48 -8.54
N ALA A 617 -14.42 11.63 -9.07
CA ALA A 617 -14.01 10.47 -9.86
C ALA A 617 -13.25 10.89 -11.12
N GLN A 618 -13.74 11.89 -11.85
CA GLN A 618 -13.03 12.48 -12.98
C GLN A 618 -11.67 13.06 -12.60
N ALA A 619 -11.60 13.81 -11.50
CA ALA A 619 -10.35 14.38 -11.03
C ALA A 619 -9.33 13.27 -10.71
N ARG A 620 -9.73 12.23 -9.97
CA ARG A 620 -8.85 11.13 -9.59
C ARG A 620 -8.41 10.31 -10.80
N ALA A 621 -9.33 10.01 -11.72
CA ALA A 621 -9.04 9.30 -12.95
C ALA A 621 -8.06 10.05 -13.87
N ILE A 622 -8.18 11.39 -13.96
CA ILE A 622 -7.22 12.22 -14.72
C ILE A 622 -5.83 12.15 -14.10
N ILE A 623 -5.71 12.24 -12.77
CA ILE A 623 -4.41 12.14 -12.10
C ILE A 623 -3.84 10.72 -12.25
N ASP A 624 -4.67 9.67 -12.12
CA ASP A 624 -4.26 8.28 -12.36
C ASP A 624 -3.72 8.10 -13.78
N TYR A 625 -4.48 8.56 -14.78
CA TYR A 625 -4.10 8.50 -16.19
C TYR A 625 -2.80 9.25 -16.49
N ILE A 626 -2.62 10.46 -15.96
CA ILE A 626 -1.39 11.22 -16.19
C ILE A 626 -0.20 10.57 -15.46
N SER A 627 -0.40 10.10 -14.23
CA SER A 627 0.67 9.43 -13.47
C SER A 627 1.11 8.11 -14.11
N SER A 628 0.24 7.48 -14.91
CA SER A 628 0.58 6.26 -15.64
C SER A 628 1.30 6.52 -16.96
N LEU A 629 1.58 7.75 -17.37
CA LEU A 629 2.31 7.99 -18.63
C LEU A 629 3.84 7.89 -18.43
N THR A 630 4.57 7.73 -19.53
CA THR A 630 6.00 8.06 -19.60
C THR A 630 6.19 9.56 -19.86
N ASP A 631 7.42 10.05 -19.69
CA ASP A 631 7.77 11.45 -19.97
C ASP A 631 7.43 11.82 -21.43
N ALA A 632 7.79 10.97 -22.38
CA ALA A 632 7.53 11.20 -23.81
C ALA A 632 6.03 11.17 -24.15
N GLN A 633 5.27 10.25 -23.55
CA GLN A 633 3.82 10.18 -23.73
C GLN A 633 3.13 11.43 -23.20
N LEU A 634 3.54 11.93 -22.03
CA LEU A 634 2.98 13.16 -21.48
C LEU A 634 3.29 14.39 -22.35
N VAL A 635 4.52 14.51 -22.87
CA VAL A 635 4.87 15.59 -23.81
C VAL A 635 3.98 15.54 -25.05
N SER A 636 3.82 14.36 -25.65
CA SER A 636 2.98 14.14 -26.83
C SER A 636 1.51 14.48 -26.56
N LEU A 637 0.96 13.99 -25.43
CA LEU A 637 -0.41 14.28 -25.01
C LEU A 637 -0.62 15.78 -24.80
N ALA A 638 0.27 16.43 -24.03
CA ALA A 638 0.17 17.86 -23.75
C ALA A 638 0.23 18.68 -25.05
N GLY A 639 1.07 18.29 -26.02
CA GLY A 639 1.12 18.91 -27.35
C GLY A 639 -0.17 18.71 -28.15
N THR A 640 -0.66 17.48 -28.22
CA THR A 640 -1.85 17.09 -29.01
C THR A 640 -3.11 17.78 -28.50
N VAL A 641 -3.41 17.68 -27.19
CA VAL A 641 -4.65 18.25 -26.62
C VAL A 641 -4.58 19.79 -26.57
N SER A 642 -3.42 20.40 -26.82
CA SER A 642 -3.30 21.86 -26.89
C SER A 642 -3.17 22.44 -28.28
N GLY A 643 -3.19 21.59 -29.33
CA GLY A 643 -3.03 22.03 -30.71
C GLY A 643 -1.64 22.57 -31.06
N THR A 644 -0.64 22.37 -30.20
CA THR A 644 0.75 22.80 -30.44
C THR A 644 1.68 21.66 -30.87
N GLY A 645 1.17 20.41 -30.85
CA GLY A 645 1.91 19.23 -31.31
C GLY A 645 1.59 18.90 -32.77
N ALA A 646 2.51 18.21 -33.45
CA ALA A 646 2.19 17.54 -34.71
C ALA A 646 1.03 16.55 -34.46
N PRO A 647 0.08 16.39 -35.41
CA PRO A 647 -0.90 15.32 -35.31
C PRO A 647 -0.13 14.01 -35.15
N SER A 648 -0.32 13.33 -34.01
CA SER A 648 0.23 11.99 -33.83
C SER A 648 -0.25 11.15 -35.02
N PRO A 649 0.64 10.41 -35.72
CA PRO A 649 0.18 9.41 -36.67
C PRO A 649 -0.63 8.40 -35.86
N LEU A 650 -1.95 8.60 -35.89
CA LEU A 650 -3.05 7.72 -35.54
C LEU A 650 -2.70 6.47 -34.71
N TYR A 651 -3.12 6.46 -33.45
CA TYR A 651 -3.65 5.22 -32.87
C TYR A 651 -5.04 5.01 -33.49
N TYR A 652 -5.08 4.34 -34.64
CA TYR A 652 -6.27 3.58 -35.06
C TYR A 652 -6.16 2.22 -34.36
N GLU A 653 -6.88 2.05 -33.26
CA GLU A 653 -7.37 0.77 -32.76
C GLU A 653 -8.66 0.99 -31.98
#